data_AF-A0A2S5A476-F1
#
_entry.id   AF-A0A2S5A476-F1
#
_cell.length_a   1.000
_cell.length_b   1.000
_cell.length_c   1.000
_cell.angle_alpha   90.00
_cell.angle_beta   90.00
_cell.angle_gamma   90.00
#
_symmetry.space_group_name_H-M   'P 1'
#
loop_
_entity.id
_entity.type
_entity.pdbx_description
1 polymer ?
#
loop_
_entity_poly.entity_id
_entity_poly.type
_entity_poly.pdbx_seq_one_letter_code
_entity_poly.pdbx_strand_id
1 'polypeptide(L)'
;MKHLLTSIIVFSSIYSFGQNCTTESLLQKPGTWKETSGGMQGVAAADLAKEKKTVAFINSMIKSKYSPIAVNATANGGYNRSESNMPVNSYTYSIIPLESYCDGNMIKTAGETESYFSIGINSFFDEIYDTAQGDRELQEGFNVLSQMPRLKDGYYYFDEKKIPLVLGGTGKSNAWLITYDGKLPWAYVTKKEFLEKRKKNLSVQMDMDASGIKDVLKNIEIEKGFKETEYKNDADKLQRYMKMDYLPSKERYGKQLAEIDKRYKPVFDKVDDLLKMPATELNQYAIVKMDPKDGLSYLFTTEDDPFAKILIKPNPAYFNKKLPRSAPQFFTVYIRGNHNDPVVAKFMADIIKAIDFNVLKNILGKEPNQPVAQAKATPPAKPIAIKPVIEIKAYDIYKNEPSKGFKQTDVSQLKNVAQLPAAVNSKIKAKALSIRLTASTIVGYLNELQNDVEKNLDQQQTKNTQIIYAKVKSAPVDLADLGIWLYYKGATKEALWCLSKAASMAPTNDYIISNLTGIMNLAHAEARALPLHRYLKTKYPVNTTILNNLGQALYALGEISNSKTVLDSCIKIYAYHPQANYTRAIIAEKEGKNGEATAFIQKSIKGSYSDKTNEFAQRKGIKLDYSNLLNRYRPTTNEYINPARFRPPAQCKNVFEAEKLEAEWDEWKNTMQEIIAKINGGLSTASSDFQQQSQKQIQHKTSASGFSFGPLHGKAEKLYKVYLDKIAAVQEEAQFYLDHTYKMDKTSIETNHESKIAEIEKKYASMSGEGKGSYSEARCNELNAENNNYLELMAGINNAFNNRFSEPLRSLNIEAMYWSQMMPGPEGSREMLYYDRAIFAVNPLQINSTFIQPCEQNQNGSAGKLEAEMPDPYCPISFKFKVQFVKINGDCGKFEVELEFEGLVLNLERDFVQKKSTIAFGAGISLDLQNKVDDISQNVIVPGKVVELVEFGGGGVGVKAQGFIEIDSDGVSDFGLRGEASVEGVFTDKGDLKISGKMGVNSGVDITPSPAVQGIGNTLNDAFLR
;
A
#
# COMPACT_ATOMS: atom_id res chain seq x y z
N MET A 1 41.55 -6.93 79.52
CA MET A 1 42.92 -6.66 79.00
C MET A 1 43.22 -7.69 77.93
N LYS A 2 43.72 -7.40 76.73
CA LYS A 2 44.12 -6.17 76.06
C LYS A 2 44.22 -6.55 74.57
N HIS A 3 43.75 -5.63 73.74
CA HIS A 3 44.21 -5.21 72.41
C HIS A 3 44.86 -6.19 71.42
N LEU A 4 44.42 -6.29 70.15
CA LEU A 4 44.32 -5.31 69.03
C LEU A 4 45.56 -5.40 68.10
N LEU A 5 45.28 -5.56 66.79
CA LEU A 5 46.11 -5.30 65.60
C LEU A 5 47.26 -6.30 65.31
N THR A 6 47.55 -6.74 64.08
CA THR A 6 47.33 -6.12 62.76
C THR A 6 47.48 -7.16 61.63
N SER A 7 46.69 -7.01 60.56
CA SER A 7 46.99 -7.23 59.13
C SER A 7 47.62 -8.53 58.61
N ILE A 8 46.89 -9.24 57.74
CA ILE A 8 47.20 -9.44 56.30
C ILE A 8 45.94 -10.05 55.66
N ILE A 9 45.29 -9.29 54.75
CA ILE A 9 44.19 -9.76 53.89
C ILE A 9 44.83 -10.29 52.61
N VAL A 10 44.68 -11.59 52.35
CA VAL A 10 44.99 -12.21 51.05
C VAL A 10 43.68 -12.35 50.28
N PHE A 11 43.66 -11.73 49.10
CA PHE A 11 42.67 -11.90 48.04
C PHE A 11 42.33 -13.38 47.82
N SER A 12 41.08 -13.77 48.12
CA SER A 12 40.49 -15.02 47.64
C SER A 12 39.31 -14.66 46.73
N SER A 13 39.58 -14.70 45.43
CA SER A 13 38.61 -14.60 44.35
C SER A 13 37.56 -15.69 44.52
N ILE A 14 36.31 -15.31 44.79
CA ILE A 14 35.17 -16.22 44.69
C ILE A 14 34.95 -16.46 43.19
N TYR A 15 35.56 -17.52 42.67
CA TYR A 15 35.11 -18.12 41.42
C TYR A 15 33.76 -18.78 41.71
N SER A 16 32.68 -18.10 41.35
CA SER A 16 31.38 -18.75 41.17
C SER A 16 31.54 -19.75 40.02
N PHE A 17 31.69 -21.04 40.32
CA PHE A 17 31.51 -22.09 39.33
C PHE A 17 30.08 -21.95 38.79
N GLY A 18 29.94 -21.49 37.54
CA GLY A 18 28.64 -21.52 36.86
C GLY A 18 28.13 -22.95 36.85
N GLN A 19 26.91 -23.17 37.34
CA GLN A 19 26.26 -24.48 37.23
C GLN A 19 26.25 -24.90 35.76
N ASN A 20 26.81 -26.08 35.46
CA ASN A 20 26.76 -26.62 34.10
C ASN A 20 25.29 -26.82 33.72
N CYS A 21 24.90 -26.27 32.58
CA CYS A 21 23.55 -26.42 32.07
C CYS A 21 23.35 -27.86 31.58
N THR A 22 22.56 -28.64 32.30
CA THR A 22 22.14 -30.00 31.92
C THR A 22 20.62 -30.08 31.77
N THR A 23 20.12 -31.07 31.05
CA THR A 23 18.68 -31.33 30.91
C THR A 23 18.00 -31.51 32.27
N GLU A 24 18.67 -32.13 33.24
CA GLU A 24 18.18 -32.28 34.62
C GLU A 24 18.08 -30.94 35.33
N SER A 25 19.06 -30.04 35.14
CA SER A 25 19.01 -28.69 35.71
C SER A 25 17.90 -27.85 35.09
N LEU A 26 17.60 -28.03 33.79
CA LEU A 26 16.48 -27.37 33.12
C LEU A 26 15.15 -27.79 33.74
N LEU A 27 14.95 -29.09 33.99
CA LEU A 27 13.70 -29.62 34.58
C LEU A 27 13.48 -29.20 36.04
N GLN A 28 14.48 -28.61 36.69
CA GLN A 28 14.34 -27.97 38.01
C GLN A 28 14.04 -26.47 37.94
N LYS A 29 14.20 -25.86 36.76
CA LYS A 29 13.97 -24.42 36.55
C LYS A 29 12.46 -24.13 36.50
N PRO A 30 11.95 -23.22 37.35
CA PRO A 30 10.59 -22.72 37.22
C PRO A 30 10.40 -22.03 35.86
N GLY A 31 9.31 -22.36 35.17
CA GLY A 31 8.88 -21.67 33.96
C GLY A 31 8.04 -20.44 34.29
N THR A 32 7.57 -19.74 33.25
CA THR A 32 6.73 -18.55 33.41
C THR A 32 5.44 -18.66 32.63
N TRP A 33 4.41 -17.94 33.09
CA TRP A 33 3.18 -17.73 32.35
C TRP A 33 3.21 -16.37 31.66
N LYS A 34 2.81 -16.34 30.39
CA LYS A 34 2.56 -15.10 29.65
C LYS A 34 1.17 -15.15 29.04
N GLU A 35 0.37 -14.11 29.23
CA GLU A 35 -0.92 -13.98 28.56
C GLU A 35 -0.82 -13.01 27.39
N THR A 36 -1.48 -13.33 26.28
CA THR A 36 -1.61 -12.43 25.14
C THR A 36 -3.09 -12.15 24.87
N SER A 37 -3.43 -10.93 24.43
CA SER A 37 -4.76 -10.63 23.88
C SER A 37 -5.11 -11.66 22.81
N GLY A 38 -6.34 -12.07 22.55
CA GLY A 38 -6.61 -13.06 21.49
C GLY A 38 -6.71 -12.45 20.09
N GLY A 39 -6.59 -13.26 19.03
CA GLY A 39 -6.97 -12.82 17.67
C GLY A 39 -8.51 -12.75 17.57
N MET A 40 -9.07 -11.81 16.79
CA MET A 40 -10.53 -11.66 16.63
C MET A 40 -10.91 -11.34 15.19
N GLN A 41 -11.93 -12.01 14.65
CA GLN A 41 -12.46 -11.73 13.32
C GLN A 41 -14.00 -11.88 13.28
N GLY A 42 -14.73 -10.78 13.06
CA GLY A 42 -16.15 -10.81 12.69
C GLY A 42 -17.17 -11.29 13.74
N VAL A 43 -16.83 -11.24 15.03
CA VAL A 43 -17.73 -11.65 16.14
C VAL A 43 -18.50 -10.46 16.72
N ALA A 44 -19.78 -10.63 17.03
CA ALA A 44 -20.59 -9.60 17.69
C ALA A 44 -20.07 -9.30 19.10
N ALA A 45 -20.07 -8.01 19.51
CA ALA A 45 -19.50 -7.58 20.80
C ALA A 45 -20.12 -8.31 22.01
N ALA A 46 -21.42 -8.61 21.96
CA ALA A 46 -22.13 -9.34 23.00
C ALA A 46 -21.65 -10.80 23.13
N ASP A 47 -21.41 -11.47 22.00
CA ASP A 47 -20.91 -12.84 21.96
C ASP A 47 -19.44 -12.89 22.39
N LEU A 48 -18.62 -11.97 21.88
CA LEU A 48 -17.20 -11.87 22.23
C LEU A 48 -16.97 -11.73 23.75
N ALA A 49 -17.78 -10.90 24.42
CA ALA A 49 -17.67 -10.73 25.87
C ALA A 49 -17.90 -12.05 26.62
N LYS A 50 -18.76 -12.92 26.10
CA LYS A 50 -19.08 -14.24 26.67
C LYS A 50 -18.00 -15.27 26.31
N GLU A 51 -17.52 -15.27 25.07
CA GLU A 51 -16.42 -16.13 24.63
C GLU A 51 -15.14 -15.86 25.44
N LYS A 52 -14.81 -14.58 25.69
CA LYS A 52 -13.71 -14.19 26.57
C LYS A 52 -13.86 -14.72 28.00
N LYS A 53 -15.08 -14.75 28.54
CA LYS A 53 -15.34 -15.35 29.86
C LYS A 53 -15.07 -16.85 29.86
N THR A 54 -15.48 -17.57 28.82
CA THR A 54 -15.20 -19.00 28.68
C THR A 54 -13.70 -19.27 28.56
N VAL A 55 -12.99 -18.51 27.73
CA VAL A 55 -11.53 -18.66 27.59
C VAL A 55 -10.81 -18.34 28.90
N ALA A 56 -11.21 -17.28 29.61
CA ALA A 56 -10.66 -16.95 30.92
C ALA A 56 -10.93 -18.06 31.96
N PHE A 57 -12.12 -18.64 31.95
CA PHE A 57 -12.47 -19.77 32.81
C PHE A 57 -11.57 -20.99 32.55
N ILE A 58 -11.35 -21.35 31.28
CA ILE A 58 -10.44 -22.44 30.88
C ILE A 58 -9.01 -22.14 31.32
N ASN A 59 -8.53 -20.91 31.12
CA ASN A 59 -7.20 -20.49 31.54
C ASN A 59 -7.03 -20.59 33.07
N SER A 60 -8.03 -20.16 33.85
CA SER A 60 -8.01 -20.28 35.31
C SER A 60 -8.04 -21.74 35.77
N MET A 61 -8.83 -22.61 35.12
CA MET A 61 -8.85 -24.05 35.39
C MET A 61 -7.45 -24.63 35.25
N ILE A 62 -6.78 -24.37 34.13
CA ILE A 62 -5.45 -24.92 33.84
C ILE A 62 -4.39 -24.32 34.78
N LYS A 63 -4.36 -23.00 34.96
CA LYS A 63 -3.40 -22.33 35.87
C LYS A 63 -3.52 -22.79 37.31
N SER A 64 -4.69 -23.23 37.75
CA SER A 64 -4.88 -23.76 39.11
C SER A 64 -4.21 -25.12 39.33
N LYS A 65 -3.92 -25.87 38.26
CA LYS A 65 -3.36 -27.24 38.30
C LYS A 65 -2.03 -27.39 37.56
N TYR A 66 -1.61 -26.41 36.76
CA TYR A 66 -0.36 -26.43 35.99
C TYR A 66 0.58 -25.28 36.35
N SER A 67 1.78 -25.65 36.78
CA SER A 67 2.91 -24.74 36.98
C SER A 67 3.96 -25.00 35.90
N PRO A 68 4.27 -24.03 35.02
CA PRO A 68 5.30 -24.17 34.00
C PRO A 68 6.65 -24.54 34.60
N ILE A 69 7.33 -25.50 33.97
CA ILE A 69 8.69 -25.93 34.32
C ILE A 69 9.49 -25.90 33.03
N ALA A 70 10.64 -25.23 33.06
CA ALA A 70 11.55 -25.04 31.92
C ALA A 70 10.94 -24.36 30.67
N VAL A 71 9.66 -23.97 30.67
CA VAL A 71 9.00 -23.33 29.52
C VAL A 71 8.46 -21.95 29.87
N ASN A 72 8.45 -21.06 28.89
CA ASN A 72 7.62 -19.86 28.92
C ASN A 72 6.28 -20.18 28.25
N ALA A 73 5.29 -20.55 29.07
CA ALA A 73 3.96 -20.94 28.63
C ALA A 73 3.14 -19.70 28.26
N THR A 74 2.98 -19.47 26.96
CA THR A 74 2.24 -18.34 26.42
C THR A 74 0.79 -18.75 26.13
N ALA A 75 -0.14 -18.29 26.97
CA ALA A 75 -1.57 -18.53 26.81
C ALA A 75 -2.22 -17.46 25.89
N ASN A 76 -3.09 -17.91 24.99
CA ASN A 76 -3.82 -17.08 24.04
C ASN A 76 -5.25 -17.55 23.82
N GLY A 77 -6.15 -16.60 23.54
CA GLY A 77 -7.47 -16.88 22.96
C GLY A 77 -7.52 -16.62 21.44
N GLY A 78 -8.43 -17.25 20.71
CA GLY A 78 -8.77 -16.90 19.33
C GLY A 78 -10.29 -16.83 19.19
N TYR A 79 -10.83 -15.82 18.51
CA TYR A 79 -12.28 -15.58 18.44
C TYR A 79 -12.70 -15.35 16.99
N ASN A 80 -13.35 -16.35 16.38
CA ASN A 80 -13.71 -16.31 14.98
C ASN A 80 -15.23 -16.23 14.81
N ARG A 81 -15.66 -15.49 13.78
CA ARG A 81 -17.05 -15.50 13.35
C ARG A 81 -17.46 -16.94 13.07
N SER A 82 -18.73 -17.22 13.32
CA SER A 82 -19.34 -18.47 12.92
C SER A 82 -19.10 -18.76 11.44
N GLU A 83 -18.73 -20.00 11.12
CA GLU A 83 -18.81 -20.51 9.75
C GLU A 83 -20.25 -20.31 9.25
N SER A 84 -20.43 -19.93 7.97
CA SER A 84 -21.72 -19.54 7.40
C SER A 84 -22.84 -20.57 7.61
N ASN A 85 -22.48 -21.84 7.80
CA ASN A 85 -23.41 -22.96 8.00
C ASN A 85 -23.53 -23.44 9.46
N MET A 86 -22.85 -22.81 10.40
CA MET A 86 -22.87 -23.16 11.82
C MET A 86 -23.77 -22.20 12.61
N PRO A 87 -24.58 -22.69 13.57
CA PRO A 87 -25.39 -21.83 14.43
C PRO A 87 -24.60 -21.28 15.63
N VAL A 88 -23.29 -21.54 15.70
CA VAL A 88 -22.41 -21.21 16.84
C VAL A 88 -21.12 -20.54 16.36
N ASN A 89 -20.54 -19.68 17.19
CA ASN A 89 -19.22 -19.09 16.95
C ASN A 89 -18.13 -20.09 17.34
N SER A 90 -17.05 -20.12 16.56
CA SER A 90 -15.87 -20.93 16.85
C SER A 90 -14.80 -20.07 17.49
N TYR A 91 -14.22 -20.54 18.59
CA TYR A 91 -13.18 -19.82 19.31
C TYR A 91 -12.26 -20.80 20.04
N THR A 92 -11.05 -20.38 20.38
CA THR A 92 -10.00 -21.26 20.88
C THR A 92 -9.34 -20.69 22.14
N TYR A 93 -8.83 -21.57 22.96
CA TYR A 93 -7.80 -21.30 23.98
C TYR A 93 -6.57 -22.12 23.60
N SER A 94 -5.37 -21.56 23.68
CA SER A 94 -4.15 -22.29 23.38
C SER A 94 -2.99 -21.87 24.28
N ILE A 95 -1.97 -22.73 24.33
CA ILE A 95 -0.72 -22.51 25.05
C ILE A 95 0.42 -22.88 24.10
N ILE A 96 1.33 -21.93 23.89
CA ILE A 96 2.59 -22.10 23.17
C ILE A 96 3.71 -22.21 24.21
N PRO A 97 4.32 -23.39 24.41
CA PRO A 97 5.38 -23.61 25.40
C PRO A 97 6.76 -23.32 24.79
N LEU A 98 7.31 -22.12 24.97
CA LEU A 98 8.68 -21.84 24.53
C LEU A 98 9.69 -22.49 25.47
N GLU A 99 10.31 -23.60 25.04
CA GLU A 99 11.23 -24.38 25.85
C GLU A 99 12.55 -23.67 26.15
N SER A 100 13.08 -23.92 27.35
CA SER A 100 14.44 -23.55 27.70
C SER A 100 15.40 -24.65 27.27
N TYR A 101 16.55 -24.27 26.73
CA TYR A 101 17.60 -25.18 26.29
C TYR A 101 18.98 -24.67 26.74
N CYS A 102 19.96 -25.57 26.72
CA CYS A 102 21.35 -25.25 27.06
C CYS A 102 22.14 -24.82 25.83
N ASP A 103 22.76 -23.64 25.90
CA ASP A 103 23.76 -23.16 24.94
C ASP A 103 25.10 -23.01 25.68
N GLY A 104 25.93 -24.05 25.59
CA GLY A 104 27.05 -24.23 26.52
C GLY A 104 26.55 -24.30 27.97
N ASN A 105 27.11 -23.46 28.84
CA ASN A 105 26.67 -23.33 30.24
C ASN A 105 25.56 -22.28 30.45
N MET A 106 25.04 -21.65 29.39
CA MET A 106 23.97 -20.66 29.48
C MET A 106 22.61 -21.29 29.19
N ILE A 107 21.61 -20.98 30.02
CA ILE A 107 20.22 -21.34 29.74
C ILE A 107 19.60 -20.27 28.84
N LYS A 108 19.19 -20.65 27.64
CA LYS A 108 18.41 -19.81 26.72
C LYS A 108 16.98 -20.31 26.62
N THR A 109 16.08 -19.48 26.10
CA THR A 109 14.70 -19.86 25.78
C THR A 109 14.49 -19.73 24.28
N ALA A 110 13.89 -20.75 23.69
CA ALA A 110 13.61 -20.78 22.26
C ALA A 110 12.70 -19.61 21.85
N GLY A 111 13.01 -19.00 20.71
CA GLY A 111 12.17 -17.96 20.11
C GLY A 111 10.92 -18.52 19.44
N GLU A 112 10.93 -19.81 19.11
CA GLU A 112 9.86 -20.56 18.48
C GLU A 112 9.77 -21.95 19.13
N THR A 113 8.64 -22.62 18.97
CA THR A 113 8.45 -24.01 19.39
C THR A 113 7.52 -24.71 18.41
N GLU A 114 7.77 -25.99 18.16
CA GLU A 114 6.90 -26.82 17.32
C GLU A 114 5.77 -27.47 18.15
N SER A 115 5.86 -27.33 19.48
CA SER A 115 4.91 -27.85 20.45
C SER A 115 3.74 -26.89 20.64
N TYR A 116 2.54 -27.43 20.78
CA TYR A 116 1.34 -26.61 20.84
C TYR A 116 0.23 -27.35 21.58
N PHE A 117 -0.45 -26.65 22.50
CA PHE A 117 -1.65 -27.13 23.16
C PHE A 117 -2.83 -26.22 22.82
N SER A 118 -4.00 -26.77 22.57
CA SER A 118 -5.22 -26.00 22.35
C SER A 118 -6.49 -26.71 22.80
N ILE A 119 -7.47 -25.90 23.18
CA ILE A 119 -8.86 -26.27 23.36
C ILE A 119 -9.67 -25.42 22.38
N GLY A 120 -10.19 -26.04 21.33
CA GLY A 120 -11.18 -25.47 20.45
C GLY A 120 -12.57 -25.56 21.07
N ILE A 121 -13.33 -24.48 20.99
CA ILE A 121 -14.72 -24.39 21.41
C ILE A 121 -15.55 -24.20 20.17
N ASN A 122 -16.49 -25.13 19.94
CA ASN A 122 -17.28 -25.18 18.71
C ASN A 122 -16.44 -25.23 17.41
N SER A 123 -15.19 -25.69 17.48
CA SER A 123 -14.24 -25.73 16.37
C SER A 123 -13.90 -27.16 15.98
N PHE A 124 -14.02 -27.49 14.69
CA PHE A 124 -13.49 -28.74 14.13
C PHE A 124 -11.96 -28.67 13.96
N PHE A 125 -11.32 -29.80 13.64
CA PHE A 125 -9.90 -29.84 13.27
C PHE A 125 -9.72 -29.28 11.85
N ASP A 126 -8.72 -28.40 11.65
CA ASP A 126 -8.57 -27.49 10.50
C ASP A 126 -8.30 -28.13 9.11
N GLU A 127 -8.39 -29.45 8.94
CA GLU A 127 -8.20 -30.07 7.60
C GLU A 127 -9.49 -30.03 6.79
N ILE A 128 -9.61 -28.99 5.95
CA ILE A 128 -10.65 -28.89 4.93
C ILE A 128 -10.23 -29.71 3.70
N TYR A 129 -11.12 -30.61 3.28
CA TYR A 129 -11.07 -31.38 2.04
C TYR A 129 -11.27 -30.47 0.81
N ASP A 130 -10.35 -30.64 -0.16
CA ASP A 130 -10.26 -30.09 -1.52
C ASP A 130 -9.50 -28.74 -1.66
N THR A 131 -8.17 -28.87 -1.83
CA THR A 131 -7.21 -27.83 -2.24
C THR A 131 -7.16 -27.69 -3.76
N ALA A 132 -8.22 -27.17 -4.39
CA ALA A 132 -8.06 -26.50 -5.69
C ALA A 132 -7.46 -25.11 -5.41
N GLN A 133 -6.21 -24.89 -5.83
CA GLN A 133 -5.46 -23.67 -5.56
C GLN A 133 -6.16 -22.40 -6.07
N GLY A 134 -6.02 -21.29 -5.32
CA GLY A 134 -6.34 -19.93 -5.74
C GLY A 134 -7.74 -19.46 -5.39
N ASP A 135 -7.84 -18.62 -4.36
CA ASP A 135 -8.94 -17.68 -4.07
C ASP A 135 -10.37 -18.23 -3.86
N ARG A 136 -10.54 -19.31 -3.09
CA ARG A 136 -11.87 -19.65 -2.55
C ARG A 136 -11.98 -19.32 -1.07
N GLU A 137 -13.13 -18.77 -0.68
CA GLU A 137 -13.49 -18.62 0.73
C GLU A 137 -13.36 -19.97 1.44
N LEU A 138 -12.81 -19.98 2.66
CA LEU A 138 -12.63 -21.13 3.58
C LEU A 138 -13.88 -22.01 3.83
N GLN A 139 -15.00 -21.78 3.13
CA GLN A 139 -16.35 -22.22 3.52
C GLN A 139 -17.00 -23.22 2.55
N GLU A 140 -16.30 -23.70 1.52
CA GLU A 140 -16.91 -24.56 0.49
C GLU A 140 -16.46 -26.04 0.45
N GLY A 141 -15.56 -26.49 1.32
CA GLY A 141 -15.08 -27.89 1.39
C GLY A 141 -15.81 -28.77 2.40
N PHE A 142 -15.43 -30.06 2.48
CA PHE A 142 -15.82 -30.97 3.58
C PHE A 142 -14.73 -30.99 4.65
N ASN A 143 -15.01 -31.35 5.89
CA ASN A 143 -13.96 -31.56 6.88
C ASN A 143 -13.44 -33.01 6.81
N VAL A 144 -12.15 -33.23 7.09
CA VAL A 144 -11.53 -34.57 7.02
C VAL A 144 -11.18 -35.08 8.41
N LEU A 145 -11.49 -36.35 8.66
CA LEU A 145 -10.86 -37.14 9.72
C LEU A 145 -9.94 -38.18 9.08
N SER A 146 -8.71 -38.31 9.57
CA SER A 146 -7.83 -39.42 9.16
C SER A 146 -8.11 -40.73 9.89
N GLN A 147 -8.89 -40.70 10.98
CA GLN A 147 -9.38 -41.87 11.70
C GLN A 147 -10.57 -41.51 12.57
N MET A 148 -11.44 -42.49 12.83
CA MET A 148 -12.58 -42.33 13.72
C MET A 148 -12.15 -42.25 15.20
N PRO A 149 -12.72 -41.33 15.99
CA PRO A 149 -12.43 -41.29 17.42
C PRO A 149 -13.11 -42.45 18.17
N ARG A 150 -12.47 -42.93 19.23
CA ARG A 150 -12.98 -44.02 20.09
C ARG A 150 -13.42 -43.47 21.43
N LEU A 151 -14.49 -44.03 22.00
CA LEU A 151 -14.95 -43.62 23.32
C LEU A 151 -13.96 -44.13 24.38
N LYS A 152 -13.39 -43.21 25.17
CA LYS A 152 -12.44 -43.45 26.24
C LYS A 152 -12.76 -42.53 27.42
N ASP A 153 -12.99 -43.11 28.59
CA ASP A 153 -13.30 -42.38 29.84
C ASP A 153 -14.49 -41.41 29.73
N GLY A 154 -15.48 -41.73 28.89
CA GLY A 154 -16.67 -40.90 28.67
C GLY A 154 -16.49 -39.75 27.66
N TYR A 155 -15.37 -39.72 26.96
CA TYR A 155 -14.99 -38.74 25.93
C TYR A 155 -14.52 -39.43 24.65
N TYR A 156 -14.54 -38.73 23.52
CA TYR A 156 -14.02 -39.27 22.26
C TYR A 156 -12.51 -38.98 22.17
N TYR A 157 -11.69 -40.00 21.97
CA TYR A 157 -10.24 -39.92 21.85
C TYR A 157 -9.79 -40.30 20.45
N PHE A 158 -8.91 -39.48 19.86
CA PHE A 158 -8.22 -39.82 18.63
C PHE A 158 -6.87 -40.42 19.00
N ASP A 159 -6.56 -41.57 18.39
CA ASP A 159 -5.29 -42.24 18.65
C ASP A 159 -4.09 -41.35 18.40
N GLU A 160 -3.04 -41.60 19.18
CA GLU A 160 -1.79 -40.88 19.08
C GLU A 160 -1.20 -41.02 17.68
N LYS A 161 -0.88 -39.90 17.03
CA LYS A 161 -0.26 -39.89 15.71
C LYS A 161 1.17 -39.44 15.81
N LYS A 162 2.06 -40.13 15.08
CA LYS A 162 3.37 -39.57 14.72
C LYS A 162 3.14 -38.47 13.70
N ILE A 163 3.71 -37.30 13.94
CA ILE A 163 3.58 -36.14 13.05
C ILE A 163 4.97 -35.65 12.64
N PRO A 164 5.15 -35.19 11.39
CA PRO A 164 6.33 -34.43 11.02
C PRO A 164 6.28 -33.07 11.71
N LEU A 165 7.43 -32.59 12.17
CA LEU A 165 7.62 -31.22 12.64
C LEU A 165 8.41 -30.42 11.59
N VAL A 166 8.23 -29.10 11.56
CA VAL A 166 8.67 -28.18 10.49
C VAL A 166 10.20 -28.15 10.33
N LEU A 167 10.96 -28.45 11.40
CA LEU A 167 12.42 -28.52 11.43
C LEU A 167 12.98 -29.93 11.11
N GLY A 168 12.20 -30.78 10.44
CA GLY A 168 12.62 -32.14 10.04
C GLY A 168 12.59 -33.18 11.17
N GLY A 169 12.05 -32.81 12.35
CA GLY A 169 11.86 -33.70 13.49
C GLY A 169 10.59 -34.56 13.40
N THR A 170 10.49 -35.57 14.27
CA THR A 170 9.25 -36.36 14.44
C THR A 170 8.66 -36.14 15.83
N GLY A 171 7.39 -35.75 15.86
CA GLY A 171 6.63 -35.49 17.08
C GLY A 171 5.48 -36.47 17.28
N LYS A 172 4.73 -36.26 18.37
CA LYS A 172 3.47 -36.93 18.64
C LYS A 172 2.35 -35.91 18.77
N SER A 173 1.14 -36.31 18.42
CA SER A 173 -0.07 -35.55 18.71
C SER A 173 -1.14 -36.42 19.34
N ASN A 174 -1.93 -35.82 20.22
CA ASN A 174 -3.12 -36.43 20.82
C ASN A 174 -4.28 -35.46 20.71
N ALA A 175 -5.48 -36.01 20.47
CA ALA A 175 -6.68 -35.19 20.39
C ALA A 175 -7.85 -35.85 21.10
N TRP A 176 -8.73 -35.02 21.67
CA TRP A 176 -9.98 -35.43 22.29
C TRP A 176 -11.13 -34.56 21.78
N LEU A 177 -12.32 -35.12 21.86
CA LEU A 177 -13.57 -34.44 21.58
C LEU A 177 -14.53 -34.66 22.75
N ILE A 178 -15.07 -33.56 23.26
CA ILE A 178 -16.02 -33.52 24.37
C ILE A 178 -17.37 -33.03 23.82
N THR A 179 -18.38 -33.89 23.88
CA THR A 179 -19.72 -33.64 23.32
C THR A 179 -20.83 -33.98 24.32
N TYR A 180 -22.07 -33.68 23.94
CA TYR A 180 -23.25 -34.27 24.58
C TYR A 180 -23.25 -35.80 24.44
N ASP A 181 -23.75 -36.49 25.47
CA ASP A 181 -23.75 -37.95 25.53
C ASP A 181 -24.41 -38.59 24.30
N GLY A 182 -23.67 -39.49 23.65
CA GLY A 182 -24.12 -40.22 22.46
C GLY A 182 -24.33 -39.37 21.21
N LYS A 183 -23.86 -38.11 21.17
CA LYS A 183 -24.05 -37.20 20.02
C LYS A 183 -22.71 -36.68 19.50
N LEU A 184 -22.62 -36.50 18.18
CA LEU A 184 -21.48 -35.93 17.48
C LEU A 184 -21.86 -34.61 16.78
N PRO A 185 -20.98 -33.59 16.79
CA PRO A 185 -21.22 -32.30 16.14
C PRO A 185 -21.11 -32.35 14.62
N TRP A 186 -20.74 -33.51 14.06
CA TRP A 186 -20.71 -33.77 12.64
C TRP A 186 -21.60 -34.96 12.25
N ALA A 187 -21.95 -34.99 10.97
CA ALA A 187 -22.50 -36.12 10.25
C ALA A 187 -21.51 -36.52 9.16
N TYR A 188 -21.61 -37.75 8.66
CA TYR A 188 -20.80 -38.17 7.53
C TYR A 188 -21.32 -37.53 6.23
N VAL A 189 -20.38 -37.27 5.33
CA VAL A 189 -20.69 -36.99 3.93
C VAL A 189 -20.99 -38.32 3.26
N THR A 190 -22.10 -38.39 2.54
CA THR A 190 -22.44 -39.59 1.76
C THR A 190 -21.62 -39.65 0.47
N LYS A 191 -21.41 -40.85 -0.10
CA LYS A 191 -20.76 -41.01 -1.41
C LYS A 191 -21.43 -40.13 -2.48
N LYS A 192 -22.77 -40.02 -2.45
CA LYS A 192 -23.54 -39.13 -3.34
C LYS A 192 -23.15 -37.66 -3.21
N GLU A 193 -23.21 -37.12 -1.99
CA GLU A 193 -22.90 -35.71 -1.74
C GLU A 193 -21.47 -35.36 -2.15
N PHE A 194 -20.53 -36.28 -1.90
CA PHE A 194 -19.15 -36.13 -2.34
C PHE A 194 -19.04 -36.03 -3.87
N LEU A 195 -19.65 -36.96 -4.60
CA LEU A 195 -19.59 -37.00 -6.07
C LEU A 195 -20.25 -35.79 -6.72
N GLU A 196 -21.43 -35.37 -6.23
CA GLU A 196 -22.12 -34.17 -6.70
C GLU A 196 -21.27 -32.91 -6.52
N LYS A 197 -20.63 -32.77 -5.34
CA LYS A 197 -19.72 -31.66 -5.07
C LYS A 197 -18.46 -31.74 -5.94
N ARG A 198 -17.88 -32.93 -6.13
CA ARG A 198 -16.70 -33.12 -6.98
C ARG A 198 -16.99 -32.74 -8.43
N LYS A 199 -18.15 -33.11 -8.95
CA LYS A 199 -18.61 -32.69 -10.29
C LYS A 199 -18.64 -31.17 -10.42
N LYS A 200 -19.20 -30.47 -9.43
CA LYS A 200 -19.22 -28.99 -9.42
C LYS A 200 -17.80 -28.42 -9.39
N ASN A 201 -16.92 -28.95 -8.53
CA ASN A 201 -15.55 -28.47 -8.38
C ASN A 201 -14.74 -28.64 -9.67
N LEU A 202 -14.87 -29.81 -10.32
CA LEU A 202 -14.24 -30.10 -11.62
C LEU A 202 -14.69 -29.13 -12.71
N SER A 203 -15.97 -28.75 -12.74
CA SER A 203 -16.50 -27.76 -13.71
C SER A 203 -15.84 -26.41 -13.54
N VAL A 204 -15.73 -25.93 -12.30
CA VAL A 204 -15.08 -24.65 -12.02
C VAL A 204 -13.60 -24.71 -12.38
N GLN A 205 -12.92 -25.81 -12.07
CA GLN A 205 -11.49 -25.97 -12.39
C GLN A 205 -11.25 -26.00 -13.90
N MET A 206 -12.07 -26.73 -14.66
CA MET A 206 -12.04 -26.75 -16.12
C MET A 206 -12.29 -25.35 -16.71
N ASP A 207 -13.24 -24.60 -16.17
CA ASP A 207 -13.52 -23.24 -16.63
C ASP A 207 -12.38 -22.26 -16.32
N MET A 208 -11.73 -22.39 -15.16
CA MET A 208 -10.54 -21.59 -14.82
C MET A 208 -9.39 -21.90 -15.77
N ASP A 209 -9.09 -23.18 -16.02
CA ASP A 209 -8.04 -23.61 -16.96
C ASP A 209 -8.33 -23.10 -18.39
N ALA A 210 -9.61 -23.05 -18.78
CA ALA A 210 -10.03 -22.61 -20.10
C ALA A 210 -10.15 -21.08 -20.25
N SER A 211 -10.28 -20.32 -19.16
CA SER A 211 -10.66 -18.90 -19.17
C SER A 211 -9.74 -18.03 -20.03
N GLY A 212 -8.42 -18.09 -19.79
CA GLY A 212 -7.44 -17.31 -20.56
C GLY A 212 -7.43 -17.66 -22.05
N ILE A 213 -7.63 -18.94 -22.40
CA ILE A 213 -7.67 -19.38 -23.82
C ILE A 213 -8.97 -18.92 -24.49
N LYS A 214 -10.11 -19.00 -23.79
CA LYS A 214 -11.41 -18.49 -24.26
C LYS A 214 -11.34 -16.99 -24.55
N ASP A 215 -10.66 -16.22 -23.70
CA ASP A 215 -10.46 -14.77 -23.90
C ASP A 215 -9.57 -14.47 -25.11
N VAL A 216 -8.47 -15.21 -25.28
CA VAL A 216 -7.61 -15.08 -26.47
C VAL A 216 -8.37 -15.40 -27.75
N LEU A 217 -9.14 -16.50 -27.79
CA LEU A 217 -9.96 -16.86 -28.95
C LEU A 217 -11.01 -15.79 -29.29
N LYS A 218 -11.62 -15.18 -28.26
CA LYS A 218 -12.55 -14.06 -28.44
C LYS A 218 -11.86 -12.84 -29.04
N ASN A 219 -10.66 -12.51 -28.57
CA ASN A 219 -9.88 -11.38 -29.08
C ASN A 219 -9.45 -11.60 -30.54
N ILE A 220 -9.07 -12.83 -30.92
CA ILE A 220 -8.75 -13.19 -32.31
C ILE A 220 -9.94 -12.95 -33.24
N GLU A 221 -11.18 -13.26 -32.83
CA GLU A 221 -12.37 -12.99 -33.64
C GLU A 221 -12.69 -11.48 -33.75
N ILE A 222 -12.43 -10.71 -32.68
CA ILE A 222 -12.58 -9.25 -32.68
C ILE A 222 -11.55 -8.62 -33.65
N GLU A 223 -10.29 -9.04 -33.56
CA GLU A 223 -9.21 -8.56 -34.41
C GLU A 223 -9.50 -8.84 -35.89
N LYS A 224 -9.98 -10.06 -36.19
CA LYS A 224 -10.42 -10.40 -37.54
C LYS A 224 -11.44 -9.40 -38.08
N GLY A 225 -12.44 -9.02 -37.28
CA GLY A 225 -13.45 -8.03 -37.71
C GLY A 225 -12.85 -6.65 -38.01
N PHE A 226 -11.85 -6.22 -37.24
CA PHE A 226 -11.12 -4.99 -37.53
C PHE A 226 -10.31 -5.11 -38.82
N LYS A 227 -9.63 -6.23 -39.04
CA LYS A 227 -8.79 -6.46 -40.23
C LYS A 227 -9.59 -6.65 -41.50
N GLU A 228 -10.74 -7.31 -41.45
CA GLU A 228 -11.70 -7.35 -42.55
C GLU A 228 -12.19 -5.94 -42.94
N THR A 229 -12.37 -5.05 -41.96
CA THR A 229 -12.77 -3.66 -42.20
C THR A 229 -11.61 -2.83 -42.77
N GLU A 230 -10.40 -2.98 -42.20
CA GLU A 230 -9.19 -2.27 -42.60
C GLU A 230 -8.77 -2.64 -44.02
N TYR A 231 -8.82 -3.92 -44.37
CA TYR A 231 -8.38 -4.45 -45.66
C TYR A 231 -9.52 -4.64 -46.67
N LYS A 232 -10.69 -4.03 -46.42
CA LYS A 232 -11.88 -4.15 -47.29
C LYS A 232 -11.62 -3.79 -48.77
N ASN A 233 -10.61 -2.97 -49.05
CA ASN A 233 -10.23 -2.52 -50.38
C ASN A 233 -8.93 -3.18 -50.91
N ASP A 234 -8.36 -4.15 -50.18
CA ASP A 234 -7.11 -4.84 -50.50
C ASP A 234 -7.25 -6.34 -50.22
N ALA A 235 -7.76 -7.06 -51.22
CA ALA A 235 -8.12 -8.47 -51.09
C ALA A 235 -6.91 -9.37 -50.84
N ASP A 236 -5.75 -9.06 -51.43
CA ASP A 236 -4.53 -9.86 -51.28
C ASP A 236 -3.98 -9.73 -49.85
N LYS A 237 -4.03 -8.51 -49.28
CA LYS A 237 -3.63 -8.25 -47.89
C LYS A 237 -4.57 -8.94 -46.90
N LEU A 238 -5.88 -8.90 -47.14
CA LEU A 238 -6.86 -9.63 -46.32
C LEU A 238 -6.63 -11.14 -46.40
N GLN A 239 -6.42 -11.69 -47.60
CA GLN A 239 -6.18 -13.12 -47.79
C GLN A 239 -4.89 -13.57 -47.09
N ARG A 240 -3.83 -12.75 -47.14
CA ARG A 240 -2.57 -13.02 -46.42
C ARG A 240 -2.78 -13.04 -44.91
N TYR A 241 -3.45 -12.04 -44.33
CA TYR A 241 -3.78 -12.00 -42.91
C TYR A 241 -4.59 -13.23 -42.47
N MET A 242 -5.63 -13.58 -43.24
CA MET A 242 -6.47 -14.74 -42.94
C MET A 242 -5.65 -16.04 -42.92
N LYS A 243 -4.73 -16.21 -43.87
CA LYS A 243 -3.92 -17.42 -44.01
C LYS A 243 -2.76 -17.50 -43.02
N MET A 244 -2.08 -16.40 -42.75
CA MET A 244 -0.83 -16.38 -41.98
C MET A 244 -1.04 -16.12 -40.48
N ASP A 245 -2.06 -15.33 -40.13
CA ASP A 245 -2.21 -14.83 -38.75
C ASP A 245 -3.47 -15.42 -38.09
N TYR A 246 -4.65 -15.18 -38.68
CA TYR A 246 -5.93 -15.59 -38.08
C TYR A 246 -6.10 -17.11 -37.99
N LEU A 247 -5.99 -17.83 -39.12
CA LEU A 247 -6.24 -19.28 -39.15
C LEU A 247 -5.26 -20.07 -38.27
N PRO A 248 -3.93 -19.85 -38.32
CA PRO A 248 -2.99 -20.59 -37.47
C PRO A 248 -3.17 -20.28 -35.98
N SER A 249 -3.43 -19.03 -35.62
CA SER A 249 -3.67 -18.64 -34.22
C SER A 249 -4.94 -19.26 -33.68
N LYS A 250 -6.05 -19.18 -34.43
CA LYS A 250 -7.32 -19.82 -34.07
C LYS A 250 -7.19 -21.33 -33.94
N GLU A 251 -6.47 -21.98 -34.85
CA GLU A 251 -6.21 -23.42 -34.78
C GLU A 251 -5.38 -23.79 -33.54
N ARG A 252 -4.30 -23.04 -33.26
CA ARG A 252 -3.42 -23.28 -32.10
C ARG A 252 -4.19 -23.20 -30.78
N TYR A 253 -4.90 -22.11 -30.55
CA TYR A 253 -5.65 -21.92 -29.30
C TYR A 253 -6.89 -22.83 -29.22
N GLY A 254 -7.51 -23.15 -30.36
CA GLY A 254 -8.57 -24.15 -30.45
C GLY A 254 -8.10 -25.55 -30.03
N LYS A 255 -6.89 -25.97 -30.45
CA LYS A 255 -6.28 -27.24 -30.00
C LYS A 255 -6.00 -27.24 -28.50
N GLN A 256 -5.49 -26.14 -27.96
CA GLN A 256 -5.23 -26.05 -26.50
C GLN A 256 -6.52 -26.17 -25.69
N LEU A 257 -7.61 -25.53 -26.15
CA LEU A 257 -8.92 -25.66 -25.51
C LEU A 257 -9.45 -27.10 -25.57
N ALA A 258 -9.31 -27.76 -26.72
CA ALA A 258 -9.69 -29.17 -26.88
C ALA A 258 -8.88 -30.13 -25.99
N GLU A 259 -7.59 -29.85 -25.75
CA GLU A 259 -6.76 -30.65 -24.84
C GLU A 259 -7.17 -30.49 -23.37
N ILE A 260 -7.74 -29.33 -22.98
CA ILE A 260 -8.37 -29.17 -21.67
C ILE A 260 -9.61 -30.05 -21.57
N ASP A 261 -10.52 -29.98 -22.55
CA ASP A 261 -11.72 -30.82 -22.57
C ASP A 261 -11.38 -32.31 -22.49
N LYS A 262 -10.36 -32.75 -23.25
CA LYS A 262 -9.86 -34.13 -23.27
C LYS A 262 -9.31 -34.59 -21.92
N ARG A 263 -8.75 -33.67 -21.12
CA ARG A 263 -8.22 -33.95 -19.78
C ARG A 263 -9.34 -34.13 -18.75
N TYR A 264 -10.37 -33.28 -18.80
CA TYR A 264 -11.43 -33.27 -17.78
C TYR A 264 -12.57 -34.25 -18.09
N LYS A 265 -12.89 -34.49 -19.37
CA LYS A 265 -14.01 -35.35 -19.78
C LYS A 265 -13.98 -36.76 -19.17
N PRO A 266 -12.84 -37.50 -19.20
CA PRO A 266 -12.79 -38.83 -18.58
C PRO A 266 -13.07 -38.79 -17.07
N VAL A 267 -12.71 -37.71 -16.39
CA VAL A 267 -12.94 -37.54 -14.95
C VAL A 267 -14.42 -37.27 -14.66
N PHE A 268 -15.08 -36.46 -15.49
CA PHE A 268 -16.54 -36.27 -15.41
C PHE A 268 -17.29 -37.58 -15.65
N ASP A 269 -16.91 -38.34 -16.68
CA ASP A 269 -17.53 -39.62 -17.00
C ASP A 269 -17.40 -40.60 -15.82
N LYS A 270 -16.21 -40.69 -15.20
CA LYS A 270 -16.01 -41.47 -13.96
C LYS A 270 -16.95 -41.05 -12.83
N VAL A 271 -17.10 -39.76 -12.58
CA VAL A 271 -18.00 -39.25 -11.53
C VAL A 271 -19.46 -39.58 -11.84
N ASP A 272 -19.87 -39.44 -13.10
CA ASP A 272 -21.23 -39.74 -13.56
C ASP A 272 -21.55 -41.23 -13.51
N ASP A 273 -20.58 -42.10 -13.79
CA ASP A 273 -20.73 -43.53 -13.60
C ASP A 273 -20.84 -43.92 -12.12
N LEU A 274 -20.04 -43.30 -11.25
CA LEU A 274 -20.15 -43.50 -9.80
C LEU A 274 -21.50 -43.01 -9.25
N LEU A 275 -22.07 -41.95 -9.82
CA LEU A 275 -23.41 -41.46 -9.43
C LEU A 275 -24.56 -42.40 -9.83
N LYS A 276 -24.31 -43.41 -10.67
CA LYS A 276 -25.30 -44.45 -11.04
C LYS A 276 -25.36 -45.63 -10.05
N MET A 277 -24.51 -45.64 -9.02
CA MET A 277 -24.53 -46.68 -7.99
C MET A 277 -25.90 -46.75 -7.27
N PRO A 278 -26.29 -47.92 -6.72
CA PRO A 278 -27.55 -48.06 -5.98
C PRO A 278 -27.65 -47.06 -4.82
N ALA A 279 -28.87 -46.62 -4.50
CA ALA A 279 -29.09 -45.66 -3.40
C ALA A 279 -28.53 -46.15 -2.05
N THR A 280 -28.55 -47.47 -1.80
CA THR A 280 -27.95 -48.09 -0.61
C THR A 280 -26.45 -47.90 -0.54
N GLU A 281 -25.76 -47.91 -1.68
CA GLU A 281 -24.31 -47.68 -1.78
C GLU A 281 -23.99 -46.18 -1.71
N LEU A 282 -24.75 -45.36 -2.45
CA LEU A 282 -24.60 -43.92 -2.50
C LEU A 282 -24.81 -43.22 -1.14
N ASN A 283 -25.62 -43.82 -0.26
CA ASN A 283 -25.89 -43.31 1.09
C ASN A 283 -24.85 -43.75 2.14
N GLN A 284 -23.88 -44.60 1.78
CA GLN A 284 -22.77 -44.93 2.67
C GLN A 284 -21.82 -43.74 2.85
N TYR A 285 -20.99 -43.82 3.88
CA TYR A 285 -20.00 -42.78 4.19
C TYR A 285 -18.94 -42.68 3.08
N ALA A 286 -18.61 -41.45 2.71
CA ALA A 286 -17.54 -41.16 1.77
C ALA A 286 -16.20 -41.21 2.51
N ILE A 287 -15.51 -42.33 2.38
CA ILE A 287 -14.10 -42.48 2.74
C ILE A 287 -13.33 -42.53 1.44
N VAL A 288 -12.45 -41.55 1.22
CA VAL A 288 -11.82 -41.33 -0.09
C VAL A 288 -10.30 -41.29 0.02
N LYS A 289 -9.63 -41.66 -1.06
CA LYS A 289 -8.20 -41.39 -1.28
C LYS A 289 -7.99 -40.85 -2.68
N MET A 290 -6.94 -40.06 -2.87
CA MET A 290 -6.57 -39.59 -4.21
C MET A 290 -6.19 -40.79 -5.08
N ASP A 291 -6.62 -40.80 -6.34
CA ASP A 291 -6.21 -41.84 -7.28
C ASP A 291 -4.71 -41.66 -7.59
N PRO A 292 -3.85 -42.65 -7.28
CA PRO A 292 -2.42 -42.53 -7.55
C PRO A 292 -2.08 -42.45 -9.05
N LYS A 293 -3.03 -42.80 -9.93
CA LYS A 293 -2.85 -42.75 -11.39
C LYS A 293 -3.43 -41.50 -12.03
N ASP A 294 -4.23 -40.72 -11.29
CA ASP A 294 -4.97 -39.59 -11.83
C ASP A 294 -5.21 -38.54 -10.74
N GLY A 295 -4.42 -37.46 -10.77
CA GLY A 295 -4.50 -36.38 -9.77
C GLY A 295 -5.82 -35.60 -9.76
N LEU A 296 -6.72 -35.83 -10.73
CA LEU A 296 -8.07 -35.24 -10.75
C LEU A 296 -9.14 -36.20 -10.19
N SER A 297 -8.81 -37.47 -9.95
CA SER A 297 -9.75 -38.50 -9.51
C SER A 297 -9.56 -38.90 -8.04
N TYR A 298 -10.63 -39.42 -7.45
CA TYR A 298 -10.63 -40.01 -6.10
C TYR A 298 -11.26 -41.39 -6.13
N LEU A 299 -10.79 -42.26 -5.26
CA LEU A 299 -11.27 -43.62 -5.08
C LEU A 299 -11.97 -43.73 -3.72
N PHE A 300 -13.09 -44.45 -3.66
CA PHE A 300 -13.68 -44.87 -2.39
C PHE A 300 -12.83 -45.98 -1.76
N THR A 301 -12.60 -45.89 -0.46
CA THR A 301 -11.78 -46.84 0.31
C THR A 301 -12.40 -47.12 1.68
N THR A 302 -11.71 -47.87 2.55
CA THR A 302 -12.12 -48.18 3.93
C THR A 302 -11.23 -47.46 4.94
N GLU A 303 -11.61 -47.47 6.22
CA GLU A 303 -10.85 -46.82 7.30
C GLU A 303 -9.46 -47.45 7.53
N ASP A 304 -9.24 -48.69 7.08
CA ASP A 304 -7.97 -49.41 7.21
C ASP A 304 -6.91 -48.94 6.21
N ASP A 305 -7.28 -48.11 5.23
CA ASP A 305 -6.36 -47.58 4.23
C ASP A 305 -5.54 -46.42 4.83
N PRO A 306 -4.19 -46.47 4.80
CA PRO A 306 -3.34 -45.45 5.40
C PRO A 306 -3.48 -44.06 4.77
N PHE A 307 -4.08 -43.97 3.57
CA PHE A 307 -4.35 -42.71 2.88
C PHE A 307 -5.84 -42.32 2.91
N ALA A 308 -6.65 -43.02 3.71
CA ALA A 308 -8.08 -42.73 3.85
C ALA A 308 -8.33 -41.33 4.40
N LYS A 309 -9.27 -40.64 3.77
CA LYS A 309 -9.87 -39.39 4.24
C LYS A 309 -11.35 -39.64 4.50
N ILE A 310 -11.74 -39.65 5.77
CA ILE A 310 -13.13 -39.79 6.18
C ILE A 310 -13.78 -38.41 6.11
N LEU A 311 -14.74 -38.24 5.20
CA LEU A 311 -15.37 -36.96 4.95
C LEU A 311 -16.54 -36.73 5.90
N ILE A 312 -16.49 -35.61 6.61
CA ILE A 312 -17.52 -35.19 7.56
C ILE A 312 -18.02 -33.78 7.25
N LYS A 313 -19.25 -33.50 7.66
CA LYS A 313 -19.92 -32.20 7.55
C LYS A 313 -20.56 -31.85 8.89
N PRO A 314 -20.80 -30.56 9.20
CA PRO A 314 -21.54 -30.20 10.40
C PRO A 314 -22.87 -30.95 10.53
N ASN A 315 -23.25 -31.34 11.74
CA ASN A 315 -24.55 -31.92 12.05
C ASN A 315 -25.47 -30.84 12.64
N PRO A 316 -26.39 -30.25 11.85
CA PRO A 316 -27.24 -29.17 12.35
C PRO A 316 -28.16 -29.60 13.51
N ALA A 317 -28.46 -30.89 13.64
CA ALA A 317 -29.29 -31.44 14.72
C ALA A 317 -28.55 -31.56 16.06
N TYR A 318 -27.22 -31.51 16.05
CA TYR A 318 -26.42 -31.48 17.27
C TYR A 318 -26.60 -30.14 18.02
N PHE A 319 -26.67 -29.05 17.26
CA PHE A 319 -26.63 -27.71 17.82
C PHE A 319 -28.00 -27.22 18.29
N ASN A 320 -28.06 -26.79 19.54
CA ASN A 320 -29.20 -26.07 20.08
C ASN A 320 -29.16 -24.60 19.62
N LYS A 321 -29.98 -24.28 18.61
CA LYS A 321 -30.11 -22.93 18.04
C LYS A 321 -30.75 -21.91 18.97
N LYS A 322 -31.33 -22.34 20.11
CA LYS A 322 -31.92 -21.43 21.12
C LYS A 322 -30.86 -20.84 22.06
N LEU A 323 -29.66 -21.41 22.09
CA LEU A 323 -28.56 -20.89 22.90
C LEU A 323 -27.85 -19.73 22.17
N PRO A 324 -27.20 -18.81 22.91
CA PRO A 324 -26.32 -17.81 22.33
C PRO A 324 -25.25 -18.46 21.44
N ARG A 325 -24.85 -17.78 20.35
CA ARG A 325 -23.82 -18.31 19.44
C ARG A 325 -22.48 -18.53 20.15
N SER A 326 -22.21 -17.76 21.20
CA SER A 326 -21.05 -17.88 22.08
C SER A 326 -21.09 -19.07 23.05
N ALA A 327 -22.20 -19.81 23.16
CA ALA A 327 -22.31 -20.91 24.11
C ALA A 327 -21.44 -22.10 23.65
N PRO A 328 -20.62 -22.70 24.53
CA PRO A 328 -19.89 -23.92 24.20
C PRO A 328 -20.87 -25.07 23.98
N GLN A 329 -20.90 -25.68 22.80
CA GLN A 329 -21.74 -26.86 22.52
C GLN A 329 -20.92 -28.11 22.26
N PHE A 330 -19.63 -27.98 21.94
CA PHE A 330 -18.63 -29.05 22.03
C PHE A 330 -17.23 -28.46 22.20
N PHE A 331 -16.28 -29.29 22.62
CA PHE A 331 -14.86 -28.94 22.69
C PHE A 331 -13.99 -29.93 21.92
N THR A 332 -12.95 -29.42 21.28
CA THR A 332 -11.81 -30.20 20.78
C THR A 332 -10.60 -29.89 21.65
N VAL A 333 -9.90 -30.90 22.14
CA VAL A 333 -8.63 -30.72 22.87
C VAL A 333 -7.55 -31.30 21.99
N TYR A 334 -6.49 -30.55 21.73
CA TYR A 334 -5.41 -30.95 20.86
C TYR A 334 -4.06 -30.59 21.46
N ILE A 335 -3.13 -31.53 21.44
CA ILE A 335 -1.75 -31.30 21.82
C ILE A 335 -0.81 -31.93 20.81
N ARG A 336 0.30 -31.25 20.53
CA ARG A 336 1.42 -31.79 19.77
C ARG A 336 2.76 -31.35 20.34
N GLY A 337 3.81 -32.12 20.08
CA GLY A 337 5.17 -31.73 20.41
C GLY A 337 6.21 -32.83 20.16
N ASN A 338 7.47 -32.46 20.30
CA ASN A 338 8.60 -33.40 20.26
C ASN A 338 8.71 -34.15 21.60
N HIS A 339 8.09 -35.32 21.69
CA HIS A 339 8.14 -36.19 22.87
C HIS A 339 9.54 -36.73 23.24
N ASN A 340 10.54 -36.60 22.36
CA ASN A 340 11.92 -36.98 22.67
C ASN A 340 12.68 -35.89 23.43
N ASP A 341 12.18 -34.66 23.41
CA ASP A 341 12.69 -33.57 24.24
C ASP A 341 12.09 -33.69 25.66
N PRO A 342 12.90 -33.85 26.72
CA PRO A 342 12.39 -34.04 28.08
C PRO A 342 11.60 -32.85 28.64
N VAL A 343 11.92 -31.62 28.24
CA VAL A 343 11.19 -30.41 28.65
C VAL A 343 9.81 -30.40 28.00
N VAL A 344 9.74 -30.66 26.70
CA VAL A 344 8.47 -30.74 25.96
C VAL A 344 7.63 -31.93 26.42
N ALA A 345 8.24 -33.10 26.60
CA ALA A 345 7.55 -34.29 27.09
C ALA A 345 6.92 -34.05 28.47
N LYS A 346 7.64 -33.35 29.36
CA LYS A 346 7.11 -32.94 30.66
C LYS A 346 5.95 -31.95 30.53
N PHE A 347 6.08 -30.93 29.68
CA PHE A 347 4.97 -30.00 29.38
C PHE A 347 3.72 -30.76 28.92
N MET A 348 3.86 -31.67 27.95
CA MET A 348 2.74 -32.43 27.40
C MET A 348 2.06 -33.30 28.45
N ALA A 349 2.84 -33.97 29.30
CA ALA A 349 2.30 -34.81 30.37
C ALA A 349 1.57 -33.98 31.45
N ASP A 350 2.14 -32.85 31.87
CA ASP A 350 1.61 -32.03 32.95
C ASP A 350 0.39 -31.21 32.51
N ILE A 351 0.39 -30.68 31.28
CA ILE A 351 -0.73 -29.88 30.79
C ILE A 351 -2.00 -30.71 30.61
N ILE A 352 -1.88 -31.95 30.13
CA ILE A 352 -3.03 -32.85 29.99
C ILE A 352 -3.62 -33.21 31.35
N LYS A 353 -2.79 -33.41 32.39
CA LYS A 353 -3.27 -33.64 33.78
C LYS A 353 -3.98 -32.43 34.37
N ALA A 354 -3.65 -31.22 33.92
CA ALA A 354 -4.27 -30.00 34.39
C ALA A 354 -5.66 -29.75 33.79
N ILE A 355 -6.05 -30.50 32.74
CA ILE A 355 -7.37 -30.39 32.12
C ILE A 355 -8.39 -31.17 32.94
N ASP A 356 -9.48 -30.49 33.28
CA ASP A 356 -10.64 -31.12 33.90
C ASP A 356 -11.73 -31.37 32.86
N PHE A 357 -11.68 -32.56 32.24
CA PHE A 357 -12.63 -32.95 31.18
C PHE A 357 -14.09 -32.94 31.67
N ASN A 358 -14.33 -33.29 32.95
CA ASN A 358 -15.67 -33.26 33.55
C ASN A 358 -16.18 -31.83 33.65
N VAL A 359 -15.33 -30.88 34.04
CA VAL A 359 -15.71 -29.46 34.06
C VAL A 359 -16.02 -28.95 32.66
N LEU A 360 -15.23 -29.30 31.64
CA LEU A 360 -15.53 -28.94 30.25
C LEU A 360 -16.88 -29.52 29.79
N LYS A 361 -17.17 -30.77 30.12
CA LYS A 361 -18.46 -31.41 29.80
C LYS A 361 -19.64 -30.71 30.49
N ASN A 362 -19.47 -30.31 31.76
CA ASN A 362 -20.54 -29.69 32.57
C ASN A 362 -20.94 -28.28 32.11
N ILE A 363 -20.05 -27.57 31.40
CA ILE A 363 -20.32 -26.24 30.83
C ILE A 363 -20.88 -26.29 29.40
N LEU A 364 -21.07 -27.49 28.81
CA LEU A 364 -21.76 -27.61 27.53
C LEU A 364 -23.18 -27.05 27.61
N GLY A 365 -23.50 -26.16 26.68
CA GLY A 365 -24.75 -25.42 26.58
C GLY A 365 -24.94 -24.30 27.60
N LYS A 366 -23.92 -23.99 28.43
CA LYS A 366 -24.01 -23.02 29.53
C LYS A 366 -22.91 -21.98 29.44
N GLU A 367 -23.24 -20.73 29.78
CA GLU A 367 -22.24 -19.70 30.03
C GLU A 367 -21.66 -19.89 31.43
N PRO A 368 -20.32 -19.90 31.62
CA PRO A 368 -19.74 -20.05 32.94
C PRO A 368 -20.03 -18.81 33.81
N ASN A 369 -20.67 -19.03 34.97
CA ASN A 369 -20.95 -17.98 35.96
C ASN A 369 -19.75 -17.81 36.91
N GLN A 370 -18.93 -16.77 36.66
CA GLN A 370 -17.76 -16.31 37.43
C GLN A 370 -16.58 -17.31 37.63
N PRO A 371 -15.33 -16.80 37.79
CA PRO A 371 -14.14 -17.63 38.00
C PRO A 371 -14.18 -18.34 39.36
N VAL A 372 -13.63 -19.56 39.42
CA VAL A 372 -13.36 -20.28 40.68
C VAL A 372 -12.52 -19.39 41.59
N ALA A 373 -13.04 -19.07 42.78
CA ALA A 373 -12.44 -18.11 43.72
C ALA A 373 -11.04 -18.54 44.18
N GLN A 374 -10.07 -17.63 44.07
CA GLN A 374 -8.86 -17.66 44.89
C GLN A 374 -9.23 -17.43 46.37
N ALA A 375 -8.57 -18.14 47.28
CA ALA A 375 -8.83 -18.08 48.71
C ALA A 375 -8.62 -16.68 49.31
N LYS A 376 -9.48 -16.36 50.28
CA LYS A 376 -9.77 -15.08 50.93
C LYS A 376 -8.58 -14.33 51.55
N ALA A 377 -8.67 -12.99 51.51
CA ALA A 377 -8.41 -12.12 52.66
C ALA A 377 -9.64 -11.20 52.90
N THR A 378 -9.97 -10.98 54.17
CA THR A 378 -11.30 -10.60 54.72
C THR A 378 -11.53 -9.06 54.81
N PRO A 379 -12.79 -8.55 54.83
CA PRO A 379 -13.21 -7.14 54.75
C PRO A 379 -13.65 -6.57 56.14
N PRO A 380 -14.13 -5.31 56.33
CA PRO A 380 -15.48 -4.81 55.95
C PRO A 380 -15.49 -3.30 55.51
N ALA A 381 -16.54 -2.66 54.94
CA ALA A 381 -17.92 -2.53 55.40
C ALA A 381 -18.92 -2.08 54.30
N LYS A 382 -20.19 -2.10 54.70
CA LYS A 382 -21.47 -2.23 53.98
C LYS A 382 -22.05 -0.91 53.37
N PRO A 383 -23.19 -1.00 52.63
CA PRO A 383 -23.60 -0.10 51.53
C PRO A 383 -24.67 0.94 51.92
N ILE A 384 -24.98 1.86 51.00
CA ILE A 384 -26.21 2.67 51.04
C ILE A 384 -26.90 2.63 49.67
N ALA A 385 -28.19 2.26 49.69
CA ALA A 385 -29.20 2.45 48.65
C ALA A 385 -30.29 3.40 49.23
N ILE A 386 -30.98 4.28 48.49
CA ILE A 386 -32.25 4.12 47.71
C ILE A 386 -32.59 5.57 47.22
N LYS A 387 -32.72 5.92 45.91
CA LYS A 387 -33.91 5.99 44.99
C LYS A 387 -34.97 7.09 45.33
N PRO A 388 -35.90 7.57 44.44
CA PRO A 388 -36.03 7.49 42.96
C PRO A 388 -36.81 8.66 42.18
N VAL A 389 -36.92 8.48 40.84
CA VAL A 389 -37.95 8.89 39.82
C VAL A 389 -38.13 10.38 39.40
N ILE A 390 -37.99 10.67 38.09
CA ILE A 390 -39.06 10.99 37.07
C ILE A 390 -38.49 10.64 35.67
N GLU A 391 -38.87 9.52 35.05
CA GLU A 391 -39.90 9.34 34.01
C GLU A 391 -39.64 10.04 32.67
N ILE A 392 -39.31 9.26 31.62
CA ILE A 392 -39.74 9.54 30.24
C ILE A 392 -40.18 8.20 29.62
N LYS A 393 -41.45 8.15 29.20
CA LYS A 393 -42.06 7.05 28.47
C LYS A 393 -41.58 7.00 27.01
N ALA A 394 -41.47 5.76 26.55
CA ALA A 394 -41.69 5.21 25.22
C ALA A 394 -41.58 6.15 24.00
N TYR A 395 -40.58 5.86 23.16
CA TYR A 395 -40.51 6.30 21.77
C TYR A 395 -41.29 5.31 20.90
N ASP A 396 -42.26 5.82 20.15
CA ASP A 396 -43.14 5.12 19.23
C ASP A 396 -42.47 4.95 17.84
N ILE A 397 -42.91 3.92 17.13
CA ILE A 397 -42.22 3.01 16.21
C ILE A 397 -42.04 3.51 14.77
N TYR A 398 -42.17 4.82 14.50
CA TYR A 398 -42.03 5.37 13.15
C TYR A 398 -41.47 6.80 13.12
N LYS A 399 -40.13 6.93 13.01
CA LYS A 399 -39.39 7.76 12.03
C LYS A 399 -37.96 8.05 12.51
N ASN A 400 -37.01 7.66 11.66
CA ASN A 400 -35.58 7.52 11.89
C ASN A 400 -34.83 8.83 12.19
N GLU A 401 -33.95 8.83 13.21
CA GLU A 401 -32.56 9.32 13.09
C GLU A 401 -31.66 8.94 14.32
N PRO A 402 -30.31 9.14 14.30
CA PRO A 402 -29.32 8.07 14.48
C PRO A 402 -28.37 8.22 15.69
N SER A 403 -27.62 7.16 16.04
CA SER A 403 -26.29 7.35 16.67
C SER A 403 -25.27 6.24 16.34
N LYS A 404 -24.09 6.72 15.94
CA LYS A 404 -22.71 6.18 16.10
C LYS A 404 -22.28 4.87 15.43
N GLY A 405 -21.17 5.00 14.68
CA GLY A 405 -20.10 4.01 14.61
C GLY A 405 -20.08 3.14 13.36
N PHE A 406 -19.42 3.66 12.31
CA PHE A 406 -19.03 3.03 11.04
C PHE A 406 -19.70 1.68 10.70
N LYS A 407 -20.86 1.78 10.06
CA LYS A 407 -21.35 0.78 9.12
C LYS A 407 -20.68 1.04 7.76
N GLN A 408 -20.42 -0.05 7.05
CA GLN A 408 -20.25 -0.09 5.59
C GLN A 408 -21.18 0.95 4.96
N THR A 409 -20.65 1.81 4.08
CA THR A 409 -21.41 2.94 3.51
C THR A 409 -22.70 2.42 2.90
N ASP A 410 -23.79 2.62 3.63
CA ASP A 410 -25.13 2.28 3.21
C ASP A 410 -25.44 3.17 1.99
N VAL A 411 -25.74 2.56 0.86
CA VAL A 411 -26.07 3.23 -0.41
C VAL A 411 -27.23 4.23 -0.22
N SER A 412 -27.99 4.12 0.88
CA SER A 412 -29.03 5.06 1.25
C SER A 412 -28.54 6.39 1.90
N GLN A 413 -27.29 6.51 2.34
CA GLN A 413 -26.67 7.79 2.77
C GLN A 413 -26.05 8.60 1.63
N LEU A 414 -26.00 8.06 0.41
CA LEU A 414 -25.63 8.81 -0.81
C LEU A 414 -26.71 9.79 -1.29
N LYS A 415 -27.82 9.94 -0.55
CA LYS A 415 -28.94 10.78 -0.98
C LYS A 415 -28.67 12.28 -1.05
N ASN A 416 -27.52 12.80 -0.58
CA ASN A 416 -27.22 14.22 -0.65
C ASN A 416 -25.93 14.61 -1.40
N VAL A 417 -25.37 13.76 -2.26
CA VAL A 417 -24.23 14.15 -3.13
C VAL A 417 -24.67 14.97 -4.36
N ALA A 418 -25.97 15.27 -4.49
CA ALA A 418 -26.54 16.04 -5.60
C ALA A 418 -27.45 17.20 -5.17
N GLN A 419 -27.52 17.57 -3.89
CA GLN A 419 -28.28 18.77 -3.51
C GLN A 419 -27.43 20.02 -3.70
N LEU A 420 -28.05 21.12 -4.15
CA LEU A 420 -27.44 22.45 -3.98
C LEU A 420 -27.17 22.63 -2.48
N PRO A 421 -26.18 23.44 -2.08
CA PRO A 421 -26.12 23.85 -0.69
C PRO A 421 -27.53 24.27 -0.27
N ALA A 422 -28.04 23.73 0.84
CA ALA A 422 -29.31 24.18 1.40
C ALA A 422 -29.28 25.71 1.42
N ALA A 423 -30.40 26.38 1.10
CA ALA A 423 -30.42 27.83 0.98
C ALA A 423 -29.80 28.47 2.23
N VAL A 424 -28.56 28.94 2.09
CA VAL A 424 -27.83 29.65 3.14
C VAL A 424 -28.75 30.76 3.62
N ASN A 425 -28.81 30.98 4.94
CA ASN A 425 -29.64 32.02 5.54
C ASN A 425 -29.57 33.30 4.68
N SER A 426 -30.70 33.65 4.06
CA SER A 426 -30.77 34.67 3.01
C SER A 426 -30.23 36.03 3.47
N LYS A 427 -30.34 36.32 4.78
CA LYS A 427 -29.79 37.53 5.40
C LYS A 427 -28.25 37.51 5.47
N ILE A 428 -27.65 36.38 5.85
CA ILE A 428 -26.19 36.22 5.92
C ILE A 428 -25.59 36.32 4.52
N LYS A 429 -26.21 35.65 3.55
CA LYS A 429 -25.83 35.71 2.15
C LYS A 429 -25.92 37.14 1.58
N ALA A 430 -27.04 37.83 1.79
CA ALA A 430 -27.22 39.21 1.31
C ALA A 430 -26.16 40.16 1.90
N LYS A 431 -25.86 40.02 3.20
CA LYS A 431 -24.79 40.78 3.87
C LYS A 431 -23.42 40.48 3.26
N ALA A 432 -23.06 39.22 3.06
CA ALA A 432 -21.79 38.84 2.43
C ALA A 432 -21.68 39.40 0.99
N LEU A 433 -22.79 39.39 0.25
CA LEU A 433 -22.85 39.90 -1.12
C LEU A 433 -22.74 41.42 -1.22
N SER A 434 -23.11 42.18 -0.18
CA SER A 434 -23.03 43.64 -0.18
C SER A 434 -21.66 44.17 0.22
N ILE A 435 -20.90 43.43 1.04
CA ILE A 435 -19.58 43.88 1.51
C ILE A 435 -18.59 43.97 0.34
N ARG A 436 -17.94 45.13 0.19
CA ARG A 436 -16.83 45.37 -0.73
C ARG A 436 -15.65 45.85 0.09
N LEU A 437 -14.53 45.12 0.00
CA LEU A 437 -13.31 45.49 0.72
C LEU A 437 -12.39 46.28 -0.20
N THR A 438 -11.80 47.34 0.35
CA THR A 438 -10.69 48.10 -0.22
C THR A 438 -9.46 47.94 0.67
N ALA A 439 -8.32 48.51 0.24
CA ALA A 439 -7.12 48.54 1.08
C ALA A 439 -7.36 49.25 2.44
N SER A 440 -8.29 50.19 2.52
CA SER A 440 -8.60 50.90 3.77
C SER A 440 -9.60 50.16 4.67
N THR A 441 -10.52 49.37 4.10
CA THR A 441 -11.57 48.69 4.90
C THR A 441 -11.21 47.27 5.30
N ILE A 442 -10.20 46.65 4.68
CA ILE A 442 -9.82 45.26 4.96
C ILE A 442 -9.32 45.04 6.39
N VAL A 443 -8.59 46.02 6.95
CA VAL A 443 -8.06 45.93 8.33
C VAL A 443 -9.20 45.77 9.34
N GLY A 444 -10.24 46.62 9.24
CA GLY A 444 -11.41 46.54 10.10
C GLY A 444 -12.15 45.21 9.96
N TYR A 445 -12.25 44.69 8.74
CA TYR A 445 -12.89 43.40 8.47
C TYR A 445 -12.13 42.22 9.08
N LEU A 446 -10.80 42.20 8.96
CA LEU A 446 -9.97 41.14 9.54
C LEU A 446 -9.99 41.17 11.08
N ASN A 447 -10.05 42.36 11.68
CA ASN A 447 -10.23 42.50 13.13
C ASN A 447 -11.63 42.03 13.60
N GLU A 448 -12.70 42.36 12.87
CA GLU A 448 -14.05 41.82 13.15
C GLU A 448 -14.04 40.29 13.05
N LEU A 449 -13.42 39.75 12.00
CA LEU A 449 -13.32 38.31 11.79
C LEU A 449 -12.56 37.61 12.93
N GLN A 450 -11.43 38.16 13.37
CA GLN A 450 -10.67 37.63 14.51
C GLN A 450 -11.53 37.61 15.78
N ASN A 451 -12.24 38.70 16.08
CA ASN A 451 -13.10 38.79 17.25
C ASN A 451 -14.26 37.78 17.19
N ASP A 452 -14.83 37.57 16.01
CA ASP A 452 -15.87 36.57 15.80
C ASP A 452 -15.34 35.15 16.02
N VAL A 453 -14.11 34.84 15.57
CA VAL A 453 -13.48 33.54 15.82
C VAL A 453 -13.23 33.35 17.32
N GLU A 454 -12.70 34.35 18.02
CA GLU A 454 -12.42 34.30 19.47
C GLU A 454 -13.69 34.02 20.29
N LYS A 455 -14.83 34.62 19.94
CA LYS A 455 -16.11 34.37 20.62
C LYS A 455 -16.62 32.94 20.48
N ASN A 456 -16.13 32.19 19.49
CA ASN A 456 -16.55 30.83 19.21
C ASN A 456 -15.60 29.76 19.79
N LEU A 457 -14.53 30.19 20.48
CA LEU A 457 -13.62 29.30 21.20
C LEU A 457 -14.18 28.92 22.56
N ASP A 458 -13.98 27.67 22.97
CA ASP A 458 -14.20 27.27 24.36
C ASP A 458 -13.04 27.68 25.27
N GLN A 459 -13.16 27.40 26.57
CA GLN A 459 -12.14 27.76 27.56
C GLN A 459 -10.78 27.10 27.30
N GLN A 460 -10.76 25.85 26.83
CA GLN A 460 -9.53 25.13 26.56
C GLN A 460 -8.89 25.63 25.26
N GLN A 461 -9.68 25.87 24.23
CA GLN A 461 -9.25 26.44 22.95
C GLN A 461 -8.68 27.85 23.11
N THR A 462 -9.28 28.66 23.99
CA THR A 462 -8.78 29.99 24.36
C THR A 462 -7.42 29.90 25.02
N LYS A 463 -7.22 28.97 25.97
CA LYS A 463 -5.91 28.74 26.60
C LYS A 463 -4.86 28.27 25.58
N ASN A 464 -5.23 27.33 24.71
CA ASN A 464 -4.33 26.81 23.68
C ASN A 464 -3.85 27.91 22.73
N THR A 465 -4.77 28.74 22.24
CA THR A 465 -4.46 29.85 21.33
C THR A 465 -3.64 30.95 22.01
N GLN A 466 -3.89 31.25 23.29
CA GLN A 466 -3.05 32.17 24.07
C GLN A 466 -1.61 31.66 24.24
N ILE A 467 -1.43 30.36 24.48
CA ILE A 467 -0.10 29.73 24.56
C ILE A 467 0.61 29.80 23.20
N ILE A 468 -0.09 29.48 22.11
CA ILE A 468 0.44 29.62 20.74
C ILE A 468 0.86 31.06 20.49
N TYR A 469 -0.01 32.02 20.80
CA TYR A 469 0.25 33.44 20.55
C TYR A 469 1.41 34.00 21.35
N ALA A 470 1.51 33.65 22.64
CA ALA A 470 2.58 34.12 23.51
C ALA A 470 3.96 33.71 22.99
N LYS A 471 4.04 32.60 22.24
CA LYS A 471 5.27 32.01 21.72
C LYS A 471 5.62 32.42 20.29
N VAL A 472 4.62 32.70 19.44
CA VAL A 472 4.79 33.06 18.01
C VAL A 472 4.53 34.58 17.79
N LYS A 473 4.51 35.37 18.87
CA LYS A 473 3.90 36.71 19.02
C LYS A 473 4.33 37.77 17.99
N SER A 474 5.36 37.52 17.19
CA SER A 474 5.96 38.46 16.24
C SER A 474 6.10 37.93 14.81
N ALA A 475 5.62 36.73 14.49
CA ALA A 475 5.76 36.12 13.16
C ALA A 475 4.39 35.77 12.54
N PRO A 476 3.73 36.72 11.85
CA PRO A 476 2.40 36.49 11.30
C PRO A 476 2.38 35.39 10.22
N VAL A 477 3.47 35.21 9.47
CA VAL A 477 3.58 34.12 8.47
C VAL A 477 3.63 32.76 9.17
N ASP A 478 4.49 32.59 10.17
CA ASP A 478 4.61 31.34 10.94
C ASP A 478 3.30 30.98 11.64
N LEU A 479 2.59 31.98 12.18
CA LEU A 479 1.28 31.79 12.78
C LEU A 479 0.23 31.35 11.74
N ALA A 480 0.27 31.91 10.52
CA ALA A 480 -0.60 31.51 9.43
C ALA A 480 -0.33 30.07 8.98
N ASP A 481 0.94 29.71 8.79
CA ASP A 481 1.34 28.38 8.36
C ASP A 481 0.97 27.32 9.40
N LEU A 482 1.18 27.60 10.69
CA LEU A 482 0.70 26.76 11.79
C LEU A 482 -0.83 26.56 11.74
N GLY A 483 -1.58 27.62 11.41
CA GLY A 483 -3.03 27.54 11.25
C GLY A 483 -3.46 26.55 10.16
N ILE A 484 -2.75 26.51 9.02
CA ILE A 484 -3.02 25.53 7.96
C ILE A 484 -2.82 24.10 8.46
N TRP A 485 -1.73 23.87 9.20
CA TRP A 485 -1.44 22.56 9.78
C TRP A 485 -2.49 22.12 10.80
N LEU A 486 -2.95 23.04 11.67
CA LEU A 486 -4.00 22.77 12.63
C LEU A 486 -5.32 22.37 11.95
N TYR A 487 -5.66 22.97 10.80
CA TYR A 487 -6.86 22.61 10.05
C TYR A 487 -6.83 21.14 9.60
N TYR A 488 -5.71 20.71 9.01
CA TYR A 488 -5.55 19.33 8.53
C TYR A 488 -5.46 18.28 9.65
N LYS A 489 -5.26 18.71 10.90
CA LYS A 489 -5.34 17.86 12.10
C LYS A 489 -6.75 17.81 12.70
N GLY A 490 -7.72 18.53 12.13
CA GLY A 490 -9.09 18.63 12.63
C GLY A 490 -9.28 19.67 13.74
N ALA A 491 -8.25 20.46 14.08
CA ALA A 491 -8.33 21.56 15.04
C ALA A 491 -8.80 22.85 14.36
N THR A 492 -9.98 22.79 13.73
CA THR A 492 -10.49 23.84 12.82
C THR A 492 -10.65 25.21 13.48
N LYS A 493 -11.02 25.26 14.77
CA LYS A 493 -11.25 26.53 15.47
C LYS A 493 -9.93 27.25 15.80
N GLU A 494 -8.94 26.51 16.28
CA GLU A 494 -7.60 27.02 16.54
C GLU A 494 -6.88 27.38 15.23
N ALA A 495 -7.10 26.61 14.16
CA ALA A 495 -6.62 26.93 12.82
C ALA A 495 -7.14 28.27 12.30
N LEU A 496 -8.47 28.46 12.37
CA LEU A 496 -9.11 29.71 12.00
C LEU A 496 -8.58 30.85 12.87
N TRP A 497 -8.42 30.63 14.18
CA TRP A 497 -7.88 31.64 15.10
C TRP A 497 -6.45 32.06 14.71
N CYS A 498 -5.57 31.09 14.43
CA CYS A 498 -4.19 31.36 14.00
C CYS A 498 -4.16 32.18 12.70
N LEU A 499 -4.92 31.75 11.69
CA LEU A 499 -4.96 32.41 10.38
C LEU A 499 -5.61 33.80 10.44
N SER A 500 -6.71 33.98 11.18
CA SER A 500 -7.35 35.29 11.36
C SER A 500 -6.49 36.21 12.22
N LYS A 501 -5.77 35.68 13.22
CA LYS A 501 -4.86 36.47 14.03
C LYS A 501 -3.67 36.93 13.21
N ALA A 502 -3.04 36.03 12.45
CA ALA A 502 -1.99 36.34 11.51
C ALA A 502 -2.42 37.41 10.49
N ALA A 503 -3.62 37.27 9.91
CA ALA A 503 -4.16 38.24 8.98
C ALA A 503 -4.43 39.60 9.64
N SER A 504 -4.90 39.62 10.90
CA SER A 504 -5.10 40.88 11.64
C SER A 504 -3.77 41.60 11.96
N MET A 505 -2.69 40.84 12.15
CA MET A 505 -1.35 41.37 12.39
C MET A 505 -0.68 41.87 11.10
N ALA A 506 -0.94 41.20 9.97
CA ALA A 506 -0.38 41.54 8.66
C ALA A 506 -1.49 41.67 7.60
N PRO A 507 -2.36 42.69 7.69
CA PRO A 507 -3.57 42.82 6.87
C PRO A 507 -3.30 43.18 5.40
N THR A 508 -2.04 43.43 5.03
CA THR A 508 -1.58 43.65 3.66
C THR A 508 -0.90 42.43 3.04
N ASN A 509 -0.70 41.35 3.82
CA ASN A 509 -0.05 40.13 3.36
C ASN A 509 -1.06 39.22 2.64
N ASP A 510 -1.07 39.32 1.32
CA ASP A 510 -2.03 38.59 0.46
C ASP A 510 -1.86 37.06 0.52
N TYR A 511 -0.67 36.55 0.88
CA TYR A 511 -0.45 35.11 1.10
C TYR A 511 -1.24 34.61 2.31
N ILE A 512 -1.14 35.30 3.45
CA ILE A 512 -1.87 34.97 4.68
C ILE A 512 -3.38 35.05 4.44
N ILE A 513 -3.85 36.10 3.75
CA ILE A 513 -5.27 36.28 3.43
C ILE A 513 -5.76 35.18 2.49
N SER A 514 -4.98 34.82 1.47
CA SER A 514 -5.31 33.72 0.54
C SER A 514 -5.47 32.39 1.29
N ASN A 515 -4.53 32.06 2.19
CA ASN A 515 -4.60 30.84 2.99
C ASN A 515 -5.78 30.86 3.96
N LEU A 516 -6.02 31.97 4.66
CA LEU A 516 -7.17 32.16 5.52
C LEU A 516 -8.48 31.92 4.75
N THR A 517 -8.65 32.53 3.59
CA THR A 517 -9.89 32.37 2.79
C THR A 517 -10.07 30.95 2.25
N GLY A 518 -8.99 30.28 1.86
CA GLY A 518 -9.02 28.86 1.49
C GLY A 518 -9.52 27.99 2.64
N ILE A 519 -8.93 28.12 3.83
CA ILE A 519 -9.36 27.37 5.02
C ILE A 519 -10.79 27.73 5.43
N MET A 520 -11.20 28.99 5.31
CA MET A 520 -12.59 29.39 5.58
C MET A 520 -13.58 28.71 4.64
N ASN A 521 -13.26 28.52 3.36
CA ASN A 521 -14.13 27.75 2.47
C ASN A 521 -14.26 26.29 2.92
N LEU A 522 -13.14 25.66 3.28
CA LEU A 522 -13.15 24.28 3.76
C LEU A 522 -13.82 24.13 5.13
N ALA A 523 -13.84 25.19 5.94
CA ALA A 523 -14.50 25.26 7.24
C ALA A 523 -15.97 25.72 7.16
N HIS A 524 -16.57 25.78 5.96
CA HIS A 524 -17.95 26.20 5.74
C HIS A 524 -18.25 27.65 6.21
N ALA A 525 -17.26 28.52 6.08
CA ALA A 525 -17.32 29.94 6.41
C ALA A 525 -17.28 30.83 5.14
N GLU A 526 -17.84 30.36 4.03
CA GLU A 526 -17.78 30.99 2.70
C GLU A 526 -18.38 32.39 2.69
N ALA A 527 -19.43 32.63 3.49
CA ALA A 527 -20.05 33.95 3.65
C ALA A 527 -19.06 35.00 4.20
N ARG A 528 -18.14 34.58 5.08
CA ARG A 528 -17.09 35.43 5.63
C ARG A 528 -15.85 35.46 4.72
N ALA A 529 -15.61 34.43 3.91
CA ALA A 529 -14.49 34.38 2.97
C ALA A 529 -14.74 35.21 1.70
N LEU A 530 -15.99 35.31 1.24
CA LEU A 530 -16.35 35.94 -0.04
C LEU A 530 -15.83 37.38 -0.22
N PRO A 531 -15.93 38.29 0.77
CA PRO A 531 -15.40 39.65 0.62
C PRO A 531 -13.88 39.68 0.42
N LEU A 532 -13.15 38.79 1.11
CA LEU A 532 -11.70 38.67 1.00
C LEU A 532 -11.28 38.03 -0.33
N HIS A 533 -12.00 37.01 -0.82
CA HIS A 533 -11.77 36.46 -2.16
C HIS A 533 -12.00 37.50 -3.26
N ARG A 534 -13.02 38.34 -3.13
CA ARG A 534 -13.27 39.44 -4.08
C ARG A 534 -12.14 40.46 -4.06
N TYR A 535 -11.63 40.79 -2.86
CA TYR A 535 -10.46 41.65 -2.71
C TYR A 535 -9.20 41.05 -3.35
N LEU A 536 -8.91 39.77 -3.10
CA LEU A 536 -7.77 39.09 -3.74
C LEU A 536 -7.91 39.03 -5.27
N LYS A 537 -9.13 38.83 -5.79
CA LYS A 537 -9.39 38.82 -7.24
C LYS A 537 -9.12 40.18 -7.90
N THR A 538 -9.32 41.31 -7.22
CA THR A 538 -9.01 42.62 -7.82
C THR A 538 -7.51 42.78 -8.04
N LYS A 539 -6.69 42.20 -7.16
CA LYS A 539 -5.23 42.20 -7.27
C LYS A 539 -4.71 41.14 -8.24
N TYR A 540 -5.35 39.96 -8.28
CA TYR A 540 -4.87 38.80 -9.03
C TYR A 540 -5.97 38.23 -9.95
N PRO A 541 -6.37 38.97 -11.01
CA PRO A 541 -7.56 38.65 -11.80
C PRO A 541 -7.44 37.38 -12.65
N VAL A 542 -6.22 36.88 -12.90
CA VAL A 542 -5.93 35.69 -13.73
C VAL A 542 -5.34 34.52 -12.93
N ASN A 543 -5.26 34.64 -11.60
CA ASN A 543 -4.75 33.56 -10.76
C ASN A 543 -5.82 32.47 -10.61
N THR A 544 -5.53 31.27 -11.13
CA THR A 544 -6.47 30.14 -11.16
C THR A 544 -6.89 29.67 -9.77
N THR A 545 -6.01 29.71 -8.77
CA THR A 545 -6.33 29.35 -7.37
C THR A 545 -7.34 30.33 -6.76
N ILE A 546 -7.13 31.64 -6.90
CA ILE A 546 -8.03 32.66 -6.39
C ILE A 546 -9.39 32.60 -7.11
N LEU A 547 -9.38 32.46 -8.44
CA LEU A 547 -10.59 32.30 -9.24
C LEU A 547 -11.36 31.04 -8.85
N ASN A 548 -10.68 29.91 -8.72
CA ASN A 548 -11.29 28.66 -8.26
C ASN A 548 -11.94 28.86 -6.88
N ASN A 549 -11.18 29.31 -5.88
CA ASN A 549 -11.68 29.45 -4.50
C ASN A 549 -12.85 30.43 -4.40
N LEU A 550 -12.83 31.53 -5.16
CA LEU A 550 -13.98 32.43 -5.28
C LEU A 550 -15.19 31.72 -5.90
N GLY A 551 -14.98 30.97 -6.99
CA GLY A 551 -16.02 30.18 -7.65
C GLY A 551 -16.66 29.16 -6.72
N GLN A 552 -15.86 28.51 -5.87
CA GLN A 552 -16.34 27.58 -4.83
C GLN A 552 -17.16 28.29 -3.76
N ALA A 553 -16.67 29.41 -3.22
CA ALA A 553 -17.40 30.19 -2.22
C ALA A 553 -18.77 30.66 -2.75
N LEU A 554 -18.82 31.11 -4.01
CA LEU A 554 -20.07 31.49 -4.68
C LEU A 554 -20.99 30.28 -4.88
N TYR A 555 -20.45 29.13 -5.28
CA TYR A 555 -21.22 27.90 -5.42
C TYR A 555 -21.86 27.49 -4.09
N ALA A 556 -21.09 27.48 -3.01
CA ALA A 556 -21.53 27.14 -1.66
C ALA A 556 -22.61 28.10 -1.12
N LEU A 557 -22.58 29.38 -1.52
CA LEU A 557 -23.61 30.37 -1.19
C LEU A 557 -24.85 30.30 -2.10
N GLY A 558 -24.91 29.35 -3.03
CA GLY A 558 -25.98 29.21 -4.01
C GLY A 558 -26.01 30.32 -5.07
N GLU A 559 -24.90 31.04 -5.26
CA GLU A 559 -24.73 32.06 -6.31
C GLU A 559 -24.29 31.41 -7.63
N ILE A 560 -25.13 30.54 -8.17
CA ILE A 560 -24.76 29.59 -9.24
C ILE A 560 -24.29 30.30 -10.52
N SER A 561 -24.99 31.35 -10.96
CA SER A 561 -24.61 32.10 -12.16
C SER A 561 -23.23 32.76 -12.00
N ASN A 562 -23.00 33.42 -10.86
CA ASN A 562 -21.73 34.09 -10.56
C ASN A 562 -20.59 33.09 -10.41
N SER A 563 -20.85 31.95 -9.75
CA SER A 563 -19.90 30.84 -9.63
C SER A 563 -19.48 30.35 -11.01
N LYS A 564 -20.44 30.07 -11.90
CA LYS A 564 -20.19 29.63 -13.28
C LYS A 564 -19.26 30.58 -14.03
N THR A 565 -19.56 31.88 -14.02
CA THR A 565 -18.72 32.90 -14.68
C THR A 565 -17.28 32.91 -14.17
N VAL A 566 -17.09 32.81 -12.85
CA VAL A 566 -15.76 32.83 -12.24
C VAL A 566 -15.01 31.52 -12.54
N LEU A 567 -15.67 30.37 -12.46
CA LEU A 567 -15.08 29.07 -12.76
C LEU A 567 -14.73 28.92 -14.25
N ASP A 568 -15.57 29.43 -15.15
CA ASP A 568 -15.28 29.46 -16.59
C ASP A 568 -14.05 30.33 -16.89
N SER A 569 -13.85 31.42 -16.13
CA SER A 569 -12.62 32.22 -16.22
C SER A 569 -11.39 31.43 -15.78
N CYS A 570 -11.51 30.60 -14.74
CA CYS A 570 -10.44 29.70 -14.31
C CYS A 570 -10.14 28.64 -15.38
N ILE A 571 -11.16 27.98 -15.94
CA ILE A 571 -11.01 26.94 -16.97
C ILE A 571 -10.46 27.50 -18.27
N LYS A 572 -10.77 28.76 -18.62
CA LYS A 572 -10.17 29.42 -19.79
C LYS A 572 -8.64 29.52 -19.69
N ILE A 573 -8.12 29.68 -18.48
CA ILE A 573 -6.68 29.79 -18.21
C ILE A 573 -6.06 28.40 -18.05
N TYR A 574 -6.72 27.51 -17.31
CA TYR A 574 -6.31 26.12 -17.15
C TYR A 574 -7.45 25.17 -17.55
N ALA A 575 -7.43 24.76 -18.83
CA ALA A 575 -8.49 23.97 -19.45
C ALA A 575 -8.85 22.68 -18.69
N TYR A 576 -7.86 22.06 -18.04
CA TYR A 576 -8.01 20.82 -17.29
C TYR A 576 -7.98 21.05 -15.77
N HIS A 577 -8.34 22.24 -15.27
CA HIS A 577 -8.41 22.49 -13.84
C HIS A 577 -9.39 21.53 -13.14
N PRO A 578 -8.94 20.61 -12.26
CA PRO A 578 -9.78 19.52 -11.78
C PRO A 578 -11.03 20.01 -11.05
N GLN A 579 -10.83 20.83 -10.00
CA GLN A 579 -11.91 21.34 -9.17
C GLN A 579 -12.94 22.20 -9.91
N ALA A 580 -12.47 23.13 -10.74
CA ALA A 580 -13.34 24.02 -11.49
C ALA A 580 -14.20 23.23 -12.49
N ASN A 581 -13.59 22.28 -13.21
CA ASN A 581 -14.32 21.38 -14.11
C ASN A 581 -15.32 20.50 -13.33
N TYR A 582 -14.92 19.89 -12.20
CA TYR A 582 -15.84 19.10 -11.36
C TYR A 582 -17.06 19.93 -10.89
N THR A 583 -16.84 21.15 -10.43
CA THR A 583 -17.93 22.03 -9.96
C THR A 583 -18.83 22.46 -11.12
N ARG A 584 -18.26 22.75 -12.30
CA ARG A 584 -19.02 23.03 -13.52
C ARG A 584 -19.84 21.81 -13.97
N ALA A 585 -19.33 20.59 -13.79
CA ALA A 585 -20.09 19.37 -14.06
C ALA A 585 -21.31 19.23 -13.15
N ILE A 586 -21.18 19.51 -11.85
CA ILE A 586 -22.32 19.50 -10.92
C ILE A 586 -23.37 20.55 -11.31
N ILE A 587 -22.93 21.77 -11.69
CA ILE A 587 -23.84 22.81 -12.15
C ILE A 587 -24.56 22.36 -13.44
N ALA A 588 -23.83 21.82 -14.41
CA ALA A 588 -24.40 21.34 -15.67
C ALA A 588 -25.39 20.18 -15.46
N GLU A 589 -25.10 19.23 -14.56
CA GLU A 589 -26.01 18.15 -14.17
C GLU A 589 -27.35 18.71 -13.66
N LYS A 590 -27.30 19.70 -12.75
CA LYS A 590 -28.51 20.32 -12.18
C LYS A 590 -29.29 21.15 -13.18
N GLU A 591 -28.62 21.73 -14.17
CA GLU A 591 -29.25 22.40 -15.31
C GLU A 591 -29.86 21.40 -16.33
N GLY A 592 -29.73 20.09 -16.11
CA GLY A 592 -30.19 19.04 -17.04
C GLY A 592 -29.26 18.84 -18.25
N LYS A 593 -28.08 19.46 -18.26
CA LYS A 593 -27.10 19.44 -19.35
C LYS A 593 -26.10 18.30 -19.17
N ASN A 594 -26.58 17.07 -19.24
CA ASN A 594 -25.79 15.87 -18.97
C ASN A 594 -24.58 15.69 -19.91
N GLY A 595 -24.68 16.13 -21.17
CA GLY A 595 -23.55 16.12 -22.12
C GLY A 595 -22.42 17.05 -21.69
N GLU A 596 -22.73 18.29 -21.29
CA GLU A 596 -21.75 19.22 -20.73
C GLU A 596 -21.15 18.69 -19.43
N ALA A 597 -21.98 18.12 -18.54
CA ALA A 597 -21.50 17.53 -17.30
C ALA A 597 -20.47 16.42 -17.55
N THR A 598 -20.72 15.56 -18.55
CA THR A 598 -19.79 14.50 -18.96
C THR A 598 -18.47 15.07 -19.45
N ALA A 599 -18.52 16.08 -20.34
CA ALA A 599 -17.31 16.72 -20.86
C ALA A 599 -16.48 17.39 -19.76
N PHE A 600 -17.13 18.03 -18.79
CA PHE A 600 -16.46 18.62 -17.64
C PHE A 600 -15.83 17.57 -16.73
N ILE A 601 -16.50 16.44 -16.47
CA ILE A 601 -15.92 15.32 -15.69
C ILE A 601 -14.70 14.71 -16.39
N GLN A 602 -14.75 14.53 -17.71
CA GLN A 602 -13.62 14.04 -18.49
C GLN A 602 -12.42 15.02 -18.42
N LYS A 603 -12.67 16.33 -18.48
CA LYS A 603 -11.61 17.34 -18.30
C LYS A 603 -11.07 17.38 -16.87
N SER A 604 -11.94 17.19 -15.87
CA SER A 604 -11.56 17.12 -14.46
C SER A 604 -10.56 15.98 -14.23
N ILE A 605 -10.94 14.76 -14.63
CA ILE A 605 -10.10 13.58 -14.42
C ILE A 605 -8.78 13.68 -15.19
N LYS A 606 -8.81 14.19 -16.43
CA LYS A 606 -7.62 14.39 -17.26
C LYS A 606 -6.58 15.29 -16.58
N GLY A 607 -7.02 16.28 -15.81
CA GLY A 607 -6.13 17.17 -15.07
C GLY A 607 -5.54 16.57 -13.80
N SER A 608 -6.33 15.82 -13.03
CA SER A 608 -5.90 15.09 -11.83
C SER A 608 -6.96 14.09 -11.41
N TYR A 609 -6.53 12.94 -10.89
CA TYR A 609 -7.43 11.99 -10.23
C TYR A 609 -7.99 12.60 -8.93
N SER A 610 -9.32 12.51 -8.76
CA SER A 610 -9.97 12.71 -7.46
C SER A 610 -11.16 11.77 -7.25
N ASP A 611 -11.38 11.37 -6.00
CA ASP A 611 -12.43 10.41 -5.63
C ASP A 611 -13.83 10.93 -5.99
N LYS A 612 -14.09 12.23 -5.76
CA LYS A 612 -15.37 12.86 -6.10
C LYS A 612 -15.68 12.84 -7.60
N THR A 613 -14.67 13.07 -8.43
CA THR A 613 -14.82 13.02 -9.89
C THR A 613 -15.15 11.60 -10.35
N ASN A 614 -14.47 10.60 -9.79
CA ASN A 614 -14.72 9.19 -10.07
C ASN A 614 -16.12 8.75 -9.60
N GLU A 615 -16.52 9.10 -8.38
CA GLU A 615 -17.86 8.81 -7.85
C GLU A 615 -18.97 9.43 -8.69
N PHE A 616 -18.80 10.69 -9.12
CA PHE A 616 -19.74 11.33 -10.04
C PHE A 616 -19.86 10.54 -11.34
N ALA A 617 -18.74 10.14 -11.93
CA ALA A 617 -18.73 9.39 -13.16
C ALA A 617 -19.43 8.03 -13.03
N GLN A 618 -19.16 7.30 -11.95
CA GLN A 618 -19.82 6.03 -11.63
C GLN A 618 -21.34 6.20 -11.49
N ARG A 619 -21.79 7.21 -10.72
CA ARG A 619 -23.21 7.54 -10.56
C ARG A 619 -23.92 7.80 -11.89
N LYS A 620 -23.20 8.33 -12.87
CA LYS A 620 -23.72 8.72 -14.19
C LYS A 620 -23.46 7.72 -15.29
N GLY A 621 -22.77 6.60 -15.01
CA GLY A 621 -22.34 5.67 -16.05
C GLY A 621 -21.38 6.31 -17.06
N ILE A 622 -20.66 7.37 -16.67
CA ILE A 622 -19.64 8.00 -17.52
C ILE A 622 -18.43 7.09 -17.52
N LYS A 623 -18.06 6.57 -18.71
CA LYS A 623 -16.81 5.84 -18.89
C LYS A 623 -15.65 6.83 -18.77
N LEU A 624 -14.92 6.75 -17.66
CA LEU A 624 -13.69 7.51 -17.47
C LEU A 624 -12.56 6.87 -18.24
N ASP A 625 -11.81 7.71 -18.93
CA ASP A 625 -10.60 7.31 -19.63
C ASP A 625 -9.38 7.70 -18.80
N TYR A 626 -8.94 6.78 -17.96
CA TYR A 626 -7.73 6.94 -17.15
C TYR A 626 -6.43 6.83 -17.98
N SER A 627 -6.51 6.38 -19.25
CA SER A 627 -5.36 6.35 -20.16
C SER A 627 -4.87 7.77 -20.49
N ASN A 628 -5.78 8.75 -20.45
CA ASN A 628 -5.56 10.14 -20.84
C ASN A 628 -5.24 11.10 -19.68
N LEU A 629 -4.97 10.58 -18.47
CA LEU A 629 -4.42 11.39 -17.38
C LEU A 629 -3.16 12.10 -17.89
N LEU A 630 -3.10 13.43 -17.76
CA LEU A 630 -1.91 14.18 -18.12
C LEU A 630 -0.75 13.70 -17.27
N ASN A 631 0.20 13.00 -17.89
CA ASN A 631 1.44 12.63 -17.26
C ASN A 631 2.25 13.91 -17.09
N ARG A 632 2.08 14.57 -15.94
CA ARG A 632 2.99 15.64 -15.54
C ARG A 632 4.25 14.92 -15.12
N TYR A 633 5.15 14.73 -16.08
CA TYR A 633 6.51 14.29 -15.84
C TYR A 633 6.99 14.94 -14.55
N ARG A 634 7.37 14.13 -13.58
CA ARG A 634 7.90 14.59 -12.29
C ARG A 634 9.40 14.44 -12.34
N PRO A 635 10.16 15.41 -12.89
CA PRO A 635 11.59 15.37 -12.74
C PRO A 635 11.88 15.69 -11.28
N THR A 636 11.96 14.71 -10.39
CA THR A 636 12.75 14.91 -9.19
C THR A 636 14.15 14.41 -9.53
N THR A 637 15.14 15.28 -9.38
CA THR A 637 16.56 14.99 -9.57
C THR A 637 17.09 13.92 -8.59
N ASN A 638 16.23 13.34 -7.77
CA ASN A 638 16.52 12.43 -6.66
C ASN A 638 15.78 11.08 -6.80
N GLU A 639 15.27 10.71 -7.98
CA GLU A 639 14.79 9.34 -8.21
C GLU A 639 15.93 8.34 -7.98
N TYR A 640 15.70 7.37 -7.09
CA TYR A 640 16.68 6.34 -6.70
C TYR A 640 17.24 5.57 -7.90
N ILE A 641 16.38 5.33 -8.88
CA ILE A 641 16.76 4.88 -10.22
C ILE A 641 16.18 5.92 -11.15
N ASN A 642 17.02 6.80 -11.70
CA ASN A 642 16.63 7.75 -12.72
C ASN A 642 16.80 7.07 -14.10
N PRO A 643 15.74 6.55 -14.73
CA PRO A 643 15.90 5.76 -15.94
C PRO A 643 16.31 6.59 -17.16
N ALA A 644 16.23 7.92 -17.07
CA ALA A 644 16.77 8.81 -18.09
C ALA A 644 18.31 8.77 -18.17
N ARG A 645 19.00 8.39 -17.08
CA ARG A 645 20.46 8.17 -17.06
C ARG A 645 20.88 6.84 -17.68
N PHE A 646 19.94 5.92 -17.87
CA PHE A 646 20.19 4.56 -18.34
C PHE A 646 19.67 4.34 -19.76
N ARG A 647 19.53 5.42 -20.54
CA ARG A 647 19.16 5.33 -21.94
C ARG A 647 20.24 4.62 -22.74
N PRO A 648 19.85 3.77 -23.70
CA PRO A 648 20.80 3.07 -24.56
C PRO A 648 21.57 4.08 -25.42
N PRO A 649 22.79 3.73 -25.88
CA PRO A 649 23.51 4.52 -26.87
C PRO A 649 22.72 4.61 -28.19
N ALA A 650 23.16 5.51 -29.07
CA ALA A 650 22.57 5.65 -30.39
C ALA A 650 22.69 4.35 -31.22
N GLN A 651 21.73 4.10 -32.10
CA GLN A 651 21.83 3.03 -33.09
C GLN A 651 22.94 3.37 -34.11
N CYS A 652 23.77 2.39 -34.45
CA CYS A 652 24.80 2.50 -35.47
C CYS A 652 24.17 2.66 -36.85
N LYS A 653 24.60 3.68 -37.58
CA LYS A 653 24.12 4.03 -38.94
C LYS A 653 25.19 3.84 -39.99
N ASN A 654 26.46 3.69 -39.62
CA ASN A 654 27.55 3.51 -40.57
C ASN A 654 28.71 2.70 -40.00
N VAL A 655 29.49 2.05 -40.87
CA VAL A 655 30.60 1.17 -40.48
C VAL A 655 31.73 1.90 -39.77
N PHE A 656 31.90 3.21 -40.00
CA PHE A 656 33.03 3.96 -39.44
C PHE A 656 32.84 4.35 -37.97
N GLU A 657 31.61 4.30 -37.46
CA GLU A 657 31.29 4.46 -36.03
C GLU A 657 31.06 3.14 -35.31
N ALA A 658 31.08 2.01 -36.03
CA ALA A 658 30.69 0.70 -35.50
C ALA A 658 31.55 0.29 -34.29
N GLU A 659 32.88 0.37 -34.39
CA GLU A 659 33.79 0.02 -33.31
C GLU A 659 33.54 0.84 -32.03
N LYS A 660 33.38 2.17 -32.17
CA LYS A 660 33.12 3.06 -31.03
C LYS A 660 31.75 2.78 -30.41
N LEU A 661 30.70 2.69 -31.22
CA LEU A 661 29.35 2.46 -30.71
C LEU A 661 29.19 1.05 -30.15
N GLU A 662 29.85 0.04 -30.72
CA GLU A 662 29.85 -1.33 -30.18
C GLU A 662 30.46 -1.35 -28.78
N ALA A 663 31.59 -0.67 -28.57
CA ALA A 663 32.18 -0.48 -27.25
C ALA A 663 31.25 0.26 -26.27
N GLU A 664 30.56 1.33 -26.72
CA GLU A 664 29.56 2.05 -25.90
C GLU A 664 28.36 1.16 -25.54
N TRP A 665 27.88 0.34 -26.48
CA TRP A 665 26.76 -0.59 -26.25
C TRP A 665 27.14 -1.73 -25.31
N ASP A 666 28.35 -2.26 -25.41
CA ASP A 666 28.83 -3.30 -24.50
C ASP A 666 29.07 -2.76 -23.09
N GLU A 667 29.66 -1.58 -22.95
CA GLU A 667 29.78 -0.89 -21.66
C GLU A 667 28.39 -0.62 -21.06
N TRP A 668 27.43 -0.16 -21.87
CA TRP A 668 26.05 0.05 -21.41
C TRP A 668 25.41 -1.26 -20.95
N LYS A 669 25.52 -2.37 -21.72
CA LYS A 669 24.98 -3.68 -21.33
C LYS A 669 25.58 -4.18 -20.01
N ASN A 670 26.90 -4.08 -19.86
CA ASN A 670 27.61 -4.46 -18.64
C ASN A 670 27.11 -3.64 -17.45
N THR A 671 27.02 -2.32 -17.60
CA THR A 671 26.46 -1.41 -16.60
C THR A 671 25.01 -1.78 -16.25
N MET A 672 24.17 -2.13 -17.24
CA MET A 672 22.79 -2.54 -17.02
C MET A 672 22.69 -3.85 -16.26
N GLN A 673 23.57 -4.82 -16.52
CA GLN A 673 23.63 -6.06 -15.75
C GLN A 673 23.97 -5.79 -14.28
N GLU A 674 24.94 -4.92 -14.01
CA GLU A 674 25.28 -4.50 -12.65
C GLU A 674 24.10 -3.82 -11.94
N ILE A 675 23.41 -2.90 -12.62
CA ILE A 675 22.24 -2.20 -12.08
C ILE A 675 21.09 -3.17 -11.82
N ILE A 676 20.78 -4.07 -12.75
CA ILE A 676 19.74 -5.10 -12.58
C ILE A 676 20.08 -6.02 -11.41
N ALA A 677 21.35 -6.41 -11.24
CA ALA A 677 21.79 -7.19 -10.10
C ALA A 677 21.58 -6.46 -8.77
N LYS A 678 21.89 -5.15 -8.71
CA LYS A 678 21.64 -4.30 -7.54
C LYS A 678 20.14 -4.18 -7.24
N ILE A 679 19.31 -3.98 -8.26
CA ILE A 679 17.84 -3.92 -8.14
C ILE A 679 17.29 -5.25 -7.61
N ASN A 680 17.74 -6.39 -8.14
CA ASN A 680 17.33 -7.72 -7.66
C ASN A 680 17.78 -7.98 -6.22
N GLY A 681 18.97 -7.51 -5.84
CA GLY A 681 19.43 -7.53 -4.45
C GLY A 681 18.49 -6.75 -3.51
N GLY A 682 18.14 -5.51 -3.90
CA GLY A 682 17.16 -4.68 -3.18
C GLY A 682 15.78 -5.34 -3.08
N LEU A 683 15.28 -5.93 -4.18
CA LEU A 683 14.03 -6.68 -4.22
C LEU A 683 14.04 -7.86 -3.22
N SER A 684 15.14 -8.61 -3.18
CA SER A 684 15.29 -9.75 -2.26
C SER A 684 15.31 -9.31 -0.79
N THR A 685 16.01 -8.21 -0.48
CA THR A 685 16.04 -7.62 0.87
C THR A 685 14.65 -7.14 1.27
N ALA A 686 14.00 -6.32 0.43
CA ALA A 686 12.66 -5.81 0.67
C ALA A 686 11.61 -6.92 0.87
N SER A 687 11.72 -8.00 0.09
CA SER A 687 10.88 -9.20 0.24
C SER A 687 11.10 -9.88 1.59
N SER A 688 12.36 -10.01 2.01
CA SER A 688 12.71 -10.58 3.33
C SER A 688 12.21 -9.70 4.48
N ASP A 689 12.35 -8.39 4.37
CA ASP A 689 11.86 -7.43 5.35
C ASP A 689 10.35 -7.40 5.41
N PHE A 690 9.66 -7.50 4.27
CA PHE A 690 8.21 -7.65 4.23
C PHE A 690 7.75 -8.92 4.93
N GLN A 691 8.42 -10.05 4.71
CA GLN A 691 8.13 -11.30 5.39
C GLN A 691 8.32 -11.17 6.91
N GLN A 692 9.43 -10.59 7.36
CA GLN A 692 9.69 -10.34 8.78
C GLN A 692 8.68 -9.37 9.40
N GLN A 693 8.31 -8.30 8.70
CA GLN A 693 7.32 -7.31 9.16
C GLN A 693 5.93 -7.94 9.25
N SER A 694 5.55 -8.76 8.26
CA SER A 694 4.30 -9.51 8.26
C SER A 694 4.26 -10.53 9.41
N GLN A 695 5.36 -11.21 9.68
CA GLN A 695 5.51 -12.10 10.84
C GLN A 695 5.40 -11.35 12.17
N LYS A 696 6.06 -10.18 12.31
CA LYS A 696 5.96 -9.32 13.50
C LYS A 696 4.53 -8.80 13.73
N GLN A 697 3.79 -8.48 12.66
CA GLN A 697 2.38 -8.08 12.74
C GLN A 697 1.46 -9.23 13.17
N ILE A 698 1.75 -10.45 12.73
CA ILE A 698 1.07 -11.68 13.19
C ILE A 698 1.35 -11.95 14.68
N GLN A 699 2.57 -11.67 15.15
CA GLN A 699 2.99 -11.89 16.54
C GLN A 699 2.46 -10.85 17.56
N HIS A 700 2.30 -9.58 17.18
CA HIS A 700 1.95 -8.49 18.12
C HIS A 700 0.46 -8.27 18.41
N LYS A 701 -0.48 -9.01 17.78
CA LYS A 701 -1.94 -8.90 17.98
C LYS A 701 -2.46 -7.46 18.12
N THR A 702 -1.87 -6.53 17.37
CA THR A 702 -2.65 -5.45 16.79
C THR A 702 -3.71 -6.14 15.95
N SER A 703 -4.96 -5.75 16.15
CA SER A 703 -6.09 -6.28 15.38
C SER A 703 -5.75 -6.21 13.88
N ALA A 704 -6.55 -6.86 13.04
CA ALA A 704 -6.73 -6.42 11.65
C ALA A 704 -7.27 -4.97 11.54
N SER A 705 -6.92 -4.08 12.48
CA SER A 705 -7.18 -2.65 12.55
C SER A 705 -6.14 -1.91 11.72
N GLY A 706 -6.08 -2.31 10.45
CA GLY A 706 -5.59 -1.58 9.31
C GLY A 706 -4.10 -1.26 9.26
N PHE A 707 -3.56 -1.66 8.13
CA PHE A 707 -2.56 -0.87 7.42
C PHE A 707 -2.87 0.61 7.56
N SER A 708 -1.83 1.37 7.82
CA SER A 708 -1.97 2.80 7.70
C SER A 708 -2.11 3.20 6.27
N PHE A 709 -3.05 4.08 6.05
CA PHE A 709 -3.23 4.74 4.79
C PHE A 709 -2.68 6.15 5.00
N GLY A 710 -1.49 6.42 4.45
CA GLY A 710 -1.08 7.79 4.23
C GLY A 710 -2.18 8.52 3.43
N PRO A 711 -2.28 9.86 3.50
CA PRO A 711 -3.38 10.60 2.86
C PRO A 711 -3.50 10.34 1.35
N LEU A 712 -2.44 9.84 0.71
CA LEU A 712 -2.39 9.53 -0.71
C LEU A 712 -2.65 8.07 -1.05
N HIS A 713 -2.87 7.18 -0.08
CA HIS A 713 -2.92 5.74 -0.35
C HIS A 713 -4.04 5.33 -1.33
N GLY A 714 -5.28 5.76 -1.11
CA GLY A 714 -6.40 5.39 -2.02
C GLY A 714 -6.22 5.94 -3.44
N LYS A 715 -5.50 7.08 -3.56
CA LYS A 715 -5.09 7.64 -4.85
C LYS A 715 -3.94 6.81 -5.46
N ALA A 716 -2.96 6.42 -4.66
CA ALA A 716 -1.82 5.61 -5.08
C ALA A 716 -2.25 4.25 -5.60
N GLU A 717 -3.15 3.54 -4.92
CA GLU A 717 -3.66 2.24 -5.38
C GLU A 717 -4.32 2.33 -6.75
N LYS A 718 -5.19 3.34 -6.94
CA LYS A 718 -5.91 3.53 -8.20
C LYS A 718 -4.96 3.95 -9.32
N LEU A 719 -4.04 4.86 -9.06
CA LEU A 719 -3.08 5.31 -10.07
C LEU A 719 -2.07 4.23 -10.41
N TYR A 720 -1.55 3.50 -9.42
CA TYR A 720 -0.69 2.34 -9.63
C TYR A 720 -1.37 1.32 -10.54
N LYS A 721 -2.64 0.96 -10.26
CA LYS A 721 -3.43 0.07 -11.12
C LYS A 721 -3.60 0.63 -12.54
N VAL A 722 -3.96 1.91 -12.68
CA VAL A 722 -4.11 2.56 -13.99
C VAL A 722 -2.83 2.48 -14.81
N TYR A 723 -1.67 2.72 -14.19
CA TYR A 723 -0.39 2.63 -14.89
C TYR A 723 -0.04 1.19 -15.25
N LEU A 724 -0.33 0.21 -14.38
CA LEU A 724 -0.16 -1.22 -14.72
C LEU A 724 -1.02 -1.62 -15.92
N ASP A 725 -2.28 -1.19 -15.99
CA ASP A 725 -3.17 -1.47 -17.13
C ASP A 725 -2.61 -0.85 -18.42
N LYS A 726 -2.05 0.36 -18.37
CA LYS A 726 -1.38 0.98 -19.53
C LYS A 726 -0.11 0.23 -19.94
N ILE A 727 0.70 -0.18 -18.96
CA ILE A 727 1.92 -0.96 -19.21
C ILE A 727 1.56 -2.25 -19.95
N ALA A 728 0.55 -2.98 -19.47
CA ALA A 728 0.09 -4.22 -20.11
C ALA A 728 -0.37 -3.99 -21.56
N ALA A 729 -1.17 -2.94 -21.80
CA ALA A 729 -1.65 -2.61 -23.15
C ALA A 729 -0.50 -2.25 -24.11
N VAL A 730 0.47 -1.43 -23.67
CA VAL A 730 1.62 -1.06 -24.51
C VAL A 730 2.55 -2.26 -24.74
N GLN A 731 2.71 -3.16 -23.76
CA GLN A 731 3.47 -4.40 -23.91
C GLN A 731 2.84 -5.34 -24.93
N GLU A 732 1.52 -5.50 -24.91
CA GLU A 732 0.77 -6.31 -25.88
C GLU A 732 0.93 -5.76 -27.31
N GLU A 733 0.79 -4.43 -27.49
CA GLU A 733 1.00 -3.77 -28.78
C GLU A 733 2.45 -3.89 -29.26
N ALA A 734 3.43 -3.73 -28.35
CA ALA A 734 4.84 -3.88 -28.67
C ALA A 734 5.17 -5.29 -29.15
N GLN A 735 4.64 -6.31 -28.46
CA GLN A 735 4.84 -7.71 -28.84
C GLN A 735 4.23 -7.99 -30.22
N PHE A 736 3.01 -7.53 -30.47
CA PHE A 736 2.38 -7.66 -31.79
C PHE A 736 3.23 -6.97 -32.89
N TYR A 737 3.72 -5.76 -32.64
CA TYR A 737 4.57 -5.04 -33.58
C TYR A 737 5.87 -5.80 -33.88
N LEU A 738 6.52 -6.37 -32.86
CA LEU A 738 7.73 -7.17 -33.01
C LEU A 738 7.50 -8.38 -33.90
N ASP A 739 6.44 -9.14 -33.64
CA ASP A 739 6.17 -10.41 -34.31
C ASP A 739 5.73 -10.23 -35.78
N HIS A 740 5.23 -9.05 -36.15
CA HIS A 740 4.72 -8.76 -37.50
C HIS A 740 5.55 -7.69 -38.21
N THR A 741 5.30 -6.41 -37.92
CA THR A 741 5.84 -5.27 -38.69
C THR A 741 7.36 -5.25 -38.63
N TYR A 742 7.94 -5.26 -37.41
CA TYR A 742 9.38 -5.20 -37.23
C TYR A 742 10.08 -6.39 -37.89
N LYS A 743 9.56 -7.61 -37.68
CA LYS A 743 10.12 -8.82 -38.28
C LYS A 743 10.08 -8.79 -39.81
N MET A 744 8.96 -8.35 -40.40
CA MET A 744 8.83 -8.24 -41.86
C MET A 744 9.80 -7.22 -42.44
N ASP A 745 9.87 -6.02 -41.86
CA ASP A 745 10.77 -4.97 -42.32
C ASP A 745 12.23 -5.41 -42.20
N LYS A 746 12.60 -5.99 -41.05
CA LYS A 746 13.93 -6.55 -40.81
C LYS A 746 14.29 -7.60 -41.86
N THR A 747 13.44 -8.61 -42.08
CA THR A 747 13.70 -9.66 -43.08
C THR A 747 13.84 -9.07 -44.49
N SER A 748 13.04 -8.07 -44.85
CA SER A 748 13.15 -7.40 -46.15
C SER A 748 14.48 -6.64 -46.29
N ILE A 749 14.91 -5.95 -45.25
CA ILE A 749 16.18 -5.20 -45.23
C ILE A 749 17.36 -6.18 -45.32
N GLU A 750 17.36 -7.25 -44.51
CA GLU A 750 18.39 -8.30 -44.51
C GLU A 750 18.50 -8.99 -45.89
N THR A 751 17.37 -9.39 -46.48
CA THR A 751 17.36 -10.07 -47.79
C THR A 751 17.91 -9.18 -48.91
N ASN A 752 17.53 -7.89 -48.93
CA ASN A 752 18.02 -6.94 -49.93
C ASN A 752 19.52 -6.69 -49.77
N HIS A 753 19.99 -6.60 -48.52
CA HIS A 753 21.40 -6.42 -48.20
C HIS A 753 22.23 -7.63 -48.66
N GLU A 754 21.82 -8.85 -48.30
CA GLU A 754 22.48 -10.09 -48.74
C GLU A 754 22.59 -10.19 -50.26
N SER A 755 21.52 -9.85 -50.99
CA SER A 755 21.51 -9.86 -52.45
C SER A 755 22.54 -8.90 -53.04
N LYS A 756 22.59 -7.66 -52.54
CA LYS A 756 23.52 -6.65 -53.05
C LYS A 756 24.97 -6.94 -52.69
N ILE A 757 25.24 -7.45 -51.49
CA ILE A 757 26.58 -7.91 -51.11
C ILE A 757 27.04 -9.01 -52.07
N ALA A 758 26.19 -10.00 -52.38
CA ALA A 758 26.51 -11.05 -53.35
C ALA A 758 26.80 -10.50 -54.77
N GLU A 759 26.07 -9.48 -55.21
CA GLU A 759 26.32 -8.80 -56.49
C GLU A 759 27.68 -8.09 -56.52
N ILE A 760 28.01 -7.35 -55.45
CA ILE A 760 29.31 -6.67 -55.30
C ILE A 760 30.43 -7.72 -55.32
N GLU A 761 30.32 -8.79 -54.54
CA GLU A 761 31.33 -9.85 -54.51
C GLU A 761 31.52 -10.51 -55.88
N LYS A 762 30.42 -10.82 -56.57
CA LYS A 762 30.46 -11.42 -57.91
C LYS A 762 31.13 -10.51 -58.94
N LYS A 763 30.85 -9.20 -58.89
CA LYS A 763 31.48 -8.19 -59.76
C LYS A 763 33.00 -8.22 -59.61
N TYR A 764 33.51 -8.17 -58.38
CA TYR A 764 34.96 -8.10 -58.14
C TYR A 764 35.67 -9.45 -58.27
N ALA A 765 35.00 -10.57 -58.01
CA ALA A 765 35.55 -11.92 -58.26
C ALA A 765 35.90 -12.13 -59.74
N SER A 766 35.17 -11.50 -60.67
CA SER A 766 35.47 -11.55 -62.11
C SER A 766 36.71 -10.72 -62.51
N MET A 767 37.16 -9.83 -61.62
CA MET A 767 38.20 -8.83 -61.86
C MET A 767 39.54 -9.16 -61.16
N SER A 768 39.60 -10.20 -60.32
CA SER A 768 40.82 -10.67 -59.63
C SER A 768 41.52 -11.84 -60.36
N GLY A 769 42.84 -11.98 -60.21
CA GLY A 769 43.67 -13.06 -60.80
C GLY A 769 45.06 -12.61 -61.30
N GLU A 770 45.96 -13.56 -61.62
CA GLU A 770 47.30 -13.26 -62.18
C GLU A 770 47.17 -12.44 -63.48
N GLY A 771 47.86 -11.30 -63.55
CA GLY A 771 47.84 -10.38 -64.69
C GLY A 771 46.75 -9.30 -64.67
N LYS A 772 45.93 -9.20 -63.61
CA LYS A 772 44.92 -8.13 -63.41
C LYS A 772 45.31 -7.18 -62.25
N GLY A 773 44.85 -5.93 -62.31
CA GLY A 773 45.16 -4.89 -61.30
C GLY A 773 44.50 -5.14 -59.93
N SER A 774 44.98 -4.45 -58.89
CA SER A 774 44.38 -4.51 -57.55
C SER A 774 43.11 -3.65 -57.47
N TYR A 775 41.95 -4.26 -57.18
CA TYR A 775 40.66 -3.59 -57.00
C TYR A 775 40.17 -3.60 -55.54
N SER A 776 41.07 -3.87 -54.59
CA SER A 776 40.73 -4.05 -53.17
C SER A 776 40.07 -2.80 -52.56
N GLU A 777 40.58 -1.61 -52.86
CA GLU A 777 40.07 -0.33 -52.33
C GLU A 777 38.69 0.02 -52.91
N ALA A 778 38.49 -0.16 -54.23
CA ALA A 778 37.20 0.07 -54.86
C ALA A 778 36.12 -0.89 -54.34
N ARG A 779 36.47 -2.18 -54.16
CA ARG A 779 35.58 -3.18 -53.55
C ARG A 779 35.23 -2.81 -52.11
N CYS A 780 36.23 -2.46 -51.31
CA CYS A 780 36.09 -1.99 -49.93
C CYS A 780 35.10 -0.82 -49.83
N ASN A 781 35.24 0.19 -50.70
CA ASN A 781 34.35 1.35 -50.73
C ASN A 781 32.90 0.98 -51.08
N GLU A 782 32.67 0.11 -52.07
CA GLU A 782 31.32 -0.35 -52.43
C GLU A 782 30.66 -1.19 -51.33
N LEU A 783 31.42 -2.07 -50.67
CA LEU A 783 30.93 -2.86 -49.53
C LEU A 783 30.59 -1.96 -48.33
N ASN A 784 31.47 -1.03 -47.97
CA ASN A 784 31.23 -0.09 -46.89
C ASN A 784 30.01 0.80 -47.18
N ALA A 785 29.82 1.26 -48.42
CA ALA A 785 28.65 2.04 -48.82
C ALA A 785 27.34 1.25 -48.66
N GLU A 786 27.30 -0.02 -49.07
CA GLU A 786 26.11 -0.84 -48.90
C GLU A 786 25.86 -1.22 -47.43
N ASN A 787 26.91 -1.51 -46.66
CA ASN A 787 26.82 -1.74 -45.22
C ASN A 787 26.28 -0.50 -44.48
N ASN A 788 26.69 0.71 -44.89
CA ASN A 788 26.14 1.96 -44.34
C ASN A 788 24.64 2.09 -44.62
N ASN A 789 24.22 1.83 -45.87
CA ASN A 789 22.80 1.85 -46.23
C ASN A 789 21.98 0.83 -45.41
N TYR A 790 22.50 -0.39 -45.21
CA TYR A 790 21.87 -1.39 -44.36
C TYR A 790 21.77 -0.94 -42.89
N LEU A 791 22.86 -0.44 -42.31
CA LEU A 791 22.89 0.05 -40.92
C LEU A 791 21.93 1.22 -40.71
N GLU A 792 21.82 2.15 -41.67
CA GLU A 792 20.89 3.27 -41.60
C GLU A 792 19.41 2.80 -41.60
N LEU A 793 19.06 1.83 -42.45
CA LEU A 793 17.71 1.25 -42.48
C LEU A 793 17.39 0.48 -41.19
N MET A 794 18.32 -0.32 -40.70
CA MET A 794 18.18 -1.06 -39.44
C MET A 794 18.05 -0.11 -38.25
N ALA A 795 18.88 0.94 -38.17
CA ALA A 795 18.77 1.98 -37.16
C ALA A 795 17.40 2.69 -37.24
N GLY A 796 16.86 2.90 -38.44
CA GLY A 796 15.52 3.46 -38.65
C GLY A 796 14.42 2.64 -37.99
N ILE A 797 14.34 1.33 -38.30
CA ILE A 797 13.30 0.45 -37.72
C ILE A 797 13.50 0.23 -36.21
N ASN A 798 14.74 0.17 -35.73
CA ASN A 798 15.06 0.04 -34.31
C ASN A 798 14.63 1.30 -33.53
N ASN A 799 14.95 2.49 -34.05
CA ASN A 799 14.54 3.76 -33.44
C ASN A 799 13.02 3.94 -33.45
N ALA A 800 12.35 3.55 -34.53
CA ALA A 800 10.90 3.59 -34.62
C ALA A 800 10.24 2.73 -33.52
N PHE A 801 10.75 1.51 -33.30
CA PHE A 801 10.29 0.65 -32.22
C PHE A 801 10.57 1.27 -30.84
N ASN A 802 11.81 1.69 -30.59
CA ASN A 802 12.22 2.20 -29.28
C ASN A 802 11.45 3.46 -28.88
N ASN A 803 11.22 4.38 -29.82
CA ASN A 803 10.45 5.60 -29.59
C ASN A 803 8.95 5.33 -29.37
N ARG A 804 8.39 4.34 -30.07
CA ARG A 804 6.97 3.99 -29.97
C ARG A 804 6.64 3.20 -28.71
N PHE A 805 7.55 2.34 -28.24
CA PHE A 805 7.25 1.39 -27.18
C PHE A 805 8.19 1.49 -25.99
N SER A 806 9.51 1.43 -26.19
CA SER A 806 10.48 1.35 -25.09
C SER A 806 10.47 2.61 -24.21
N GLU A 807 10.45 3.80 -24.80
CA GLU A 807 10.41 5.06 -24.05
C GLU A 807 9.07 5.32 -23.33
N PRO A 808 7.90 5.06 -23.94
CA PRO A 808 6.63 5.06 -23.22
C PRO A 808 6.57 4.04 -22.07
N LEU A 809 7.05 2.81 -22.27
CA LEU A 809 7.10 1.79 -21.21
C LEU A 809 8.01 2.22 -20.07
N ARG A 810 9.17 2.81 -20.37
CA ARG A 810 10.06 3.41 -19.37
C ARG A 810 9.32 4.46 -18.55
N SER A 811 8.64 5.39 -19.22
CA SER A 811 7.89 6.48 -18.57
C SER A 811 6.74 5.99 -17.70
N LEU A 812 6.01 4.96 -18.15
CA LEU A 812 4.91 4.36 -17.38
C LEU A 812 5.40 3.60 -16.15
N ASN A 813 6.53 2.89 -16.25
CA ASN A 813 7.12 2.20 -15.10
C ASN A 813 7.70 3.20 -14.07
N ILE A 814 8.22 4.36 -14.48
CA ILE A 814 8.60 5.46 -13.57
C ILE A 814 7.38 5.93 -12.75
N GLU A 815 6.23 6.13 -13.40
CA GLU A 815 5.01 6.50 -12.70
C GLU A 815 4.57 5.41 -11.71
N ALA A 816 4.67 4.14 -12.11
CA ALA A 816 4.36 3.02 -11.22
C ALA A 816 5.32 2.95 -10.02
N MET A 817 6.63 3.18 -10.23
CA MET A 817 7.63 3.31 -9.15
C MET A 817 7.28 4.46 -8.19
N TYR A 818 6.86 5.61 -8.72
CA TYR A 818 6.47 6.75 -7.89
C TYR A 818 5.28 6.40 -6.98
N TRP A 819 4.21 5.83 -7.55
CA TRP A 819 3.00 5.50 -6.79
C TRP A 819 3.18 4.30 -5.86
N SER A 820 4.07 3.35 -6.18
CA SER A 820 4.34 2.18 -5.31
C SER A 820 4.87 2.57 -3.92
N GLN A 821 5.63 3.66 -3.84
CA GLN A 821 6.16 4.19 -2.58
C GLN A 821 5.06 4.71 -1.63
N MET A 822 3.86 4.96 -2.17
CA MET A 822 2.67 5.45 -1.45
C MET A 822 1.55 4.39 -1.33
N MET A 823 1.82 3.16 -1.77
CA MET A 823 0.92 2.02 -1.65
C MET A 823 0.66 1.64 -0.18
N PRO A 824 -0.45 0.95 0.13
CA PRO A 824 -0.70 0.52 1.50
C PRO A 824 0.25 -0.63 1.81
N GLY A 825 0.71 -0.70 3.05
CA GLY A 825 1.43 -1.86 3.51
C GLY A 825 2.69 -1.52 4.28
N PRO A 826 3.39 -2.56 4.78
CA PRO A 826 4.68 -2.42 5.43
C PRO A 826 5.73 -1.83 4.46
N GLU A 827 6.79 -1.23 4.98
CA GLU A 827 7.87 -0.63 4.18
C GLU A 827 8.43 -1.61 3.14
N GLY A 828 8.74 -2.83 3.55
CA GLY A 828 9.25 -3.85 2.63
C GLY A 828 8.31 -4.18 1.46
N SER A 829 6.98 -4.07 1.64
CA SER A 829 6.03 -4.30 0.53
C SER A 829 6.08 -3.19 -0.53
N ARG A 830 6.29 -1.94 -0.11
CA ARG A 830 6.36 -0.78 -0.99
C ARG A 830 7.68 -0.76 -1.75
N GLU A 831 8.77 -1.09 -1.05
CA GLU A 831 10.09 -1.28 -1.65
C GLU A 831 10.08 -2.43 -2.65
N MET A 832 9.41 -3.55 -2.35
CA MET A 832 9.27 -4.67 -3.29
C MET A 832 8.59 -4.22 -4.59
N LEU A 833 7.44 -3.53 -4.50
CA LEU A 833 6.74 -3.00 -5.67
C LEU A 833 7.59 -1.95 -6.43
N TYR A 834 8.34 -1.13 -5.71
CA TYR A 834 9.27 -0.17 -6.31
C TYR A 834 10.36 -0.87 -7.12
N TYR A 835 11.07 -1.83 -6.53
CA TYR A 835 12.15 -2.56 -7.20
C TYR A 835 11.65 -3.39 -8.37
N ASP A 836 10.50 -4.05 -8.23
CA ASP A 836 9.84 -4.78 -9.31
C ASP A 836 9.59 -3.88 -10.53
N ARG A 837 9.02 -2.68 -10.34
CA ARG A 837 8.81 -1.73 -11.44
C ARG A 837 10.11 -1.13 -11.96
N ALA A 838 11.11 -0.96 -11.11
CA ALA A 838 12.39 -0.40 -11.51
C ALA A 838 13.16 -1.28 -12.51
N ILE A 839 13.04 -2.61 -12.41
CA ILE A 839 13.61 -3.55 -13.41
C ILE A 839 13.09 -3.21 -14.82
N PHE A 840 11.77 -3.04 -14.95
CA PHE A 840 11.13 -2.72 -16.23
C PHE A 840 11.39 -1.28 -16.67
N ALA A 841 11.66 -0.37 -15.74
CA ALA A 841 12.04 1.00 -16.06
C ALA A 841 13.47 1.11 -16.59
N VAL A 842 14.44 0.34 -16.08
CA VAL A 842 15.83 0.38 -16.57
C VAL A 842 16.01 -0.43 -17.85
N ASN A 843 15.32 -1.57 -17.95
CA ASN A 843 15.37 -2.49 -19.07
C ASN A 843 13.98 -2.64 -19.72
N PRO A 844 13.44 -1.57 -20.35
CA PRO A 844 12.25 -1.72 -21.17
C PRO A 844 12.57 -2.64 -22.36
N LEU A 845 11.55 -3.16 -23.04
CA LEU A 845 11.68 -3.95 -24.27
C LEU A 845 12.54 -3.18 -25.30
N GLN A 846 13.86 -3.34 -25.29
CA GLN A 846 14.81 -2.50 -26.01
C GLN A 846 15.42 -3.29 -27.17
N ILE A 847 15.50 -2.68 -28.35
CA ILE A 847 16.16 -3.28 -29.50
C ILE A 847 17.62 -2.81 -29.60
N ASN A 848 18.53 -3.77 -29.65
CA ASN A 848 19.96 -3.55 -29.74
C ASN A 848 20.37 -3.07 -31.14
N SER A 849 21.46 -2.31 -31.20
CA SER A 849 22.07 -1.93 -32.47
C SER A 849 22.68 -3.13 -33.19
N THR A 850 22.69 -3.06 -34.52
CA THR A 850 23.47 -3.92 -35.40
C THR A 850 24.82 -3.26 -35.67
N PHE A 851 25.89 -4.06 -35.78
CA PHE A 851 27.23 -3.57 -36.06
C PHE A 851 27.83 -4.32 -37.25
N ILE A 852 28.48 -3.58 -38.15
CA ILE A 852 29.29 -4.12 -39.24
C ILE A 852 30.59 -3.31 -39.26
N GLN A 853 31.72 -3.98 -39.17
CA GLN A 853 33.04 -3.35 -39.18
C GLN A 853 33.43 -2.92 -40.60
N PRO A 854 34.20 -1.82 -40.76
CA PRO A 854 34.66 -1.37 -42.06
C PRO A 854 35.66 -2.38 -42.65
N CYS A 855 35.74 -2.42 -43.98
CA CYS A 855 36.67 -3.29 -44.69
C CYS A 855 38.16 -2.98 -44.45
N GLU A 856 38.50 -1.82 -43.88
CA GLU A 856 39.86 -1.45 -43.43
C GLU A 856 39.88 -1.31 -41.90
N GLN A 857 40.93 -1.83 -41.25
CA GLN A 857 41.04 -1.77 -39.79
C GLN A 857 41.24 -0.33 -39.31
N ASN A 858 40.29 0.17 -38.52
CA ASN A 858 40.50 1.35 -37.69
C ASN A 858 40.98 0.94 -36.29
N GLN A 859 41.60 1.90 -35.61
CA GLN A 859 42.24 1.73 -34.31
C GLN A 859 41.23 1.74 -33.15
N ASN A 860 41.53 0.86 -32.18
CA ASN A 860 40.94 0.73 -30.84
C ASN A 860 40.17 1.95 -30.34
N GLY A 861 38.84 1.88 -30.43
CA GLY A 861 37.94 2.75 -29.69
C GLY A 861 37.87 2.37 -28.20
N SER A 862 37.99 3.34 -27.29
CA SER A 862 37.71 3.15 -25.86
C SER A 862 36.44 3.91 -25.47
N ALA A 863 35.56 3.23 -24.73
CA ALA A 863 34.37 3.85 -24.14
C ALA A 863 34.73 4.51 -22.79
N GLY A 864 34.07 5.61 -22.47
CA GLY A 864 34.09 6.18 -21.12
C GLY A 864 33.22 5.33 -20.18
N LYS A 865 33.69 5.14 -18.95
CA LYS A 865 32.97 4.34 -17.95
C LYS A 865 31.64 5.00 -17.58
N LEU A 866 30.54 4.29 -17.66
CA LEU A 866 29.26 4.76 -17.10
C LEU A 866 29.30 4.57 -15.58
N GLU A 867 29.01 5.65 -14.85
CA GLU A 867 29.05 5.63 -13.39
C GLU A 867 27.82 4.87 -12.86
N ALA A 868 28.06 3.69 -12.29
CA ALA A 868 27.03 2.76 -11.81
C ALA A 868 26.56 3.05 -10.36
N GLU A 869 26.71 4.28 -9.87
CA GLU A 869 26.26 4.64 -8.52
C GLU A 869 24.74 4.72 -8.46
N MET A 870 24.15 3.76 -7.75
CA MET A 870 22.78 3.82 -7.28
C MET A 870 22.81 4.30 -5.83
N PRO A 871 22.20 5.46 -5.50
CA PRO A 871 22.00 5.87 -4.10
C PRO A 871 21.12 4.84 -3.37
N ASP A 872 20.94 4.88 -2.05
CA ASP A 872 20.05 3.97 -1.28
C ASP A 872 18.55 4.27 -1.48
N PRO A 873 17.64 3.27 -1.39
CA PRO A 873 16.22 3.48 -1.65
C PRO A 873 15.70 4.53 -0.69
N TYR A 874 15.27 5.65 -1.27
CA TYR A 874 14.93 6.84 -0.52
C TYR A 874 13.42 7.04 -0.58
N CYS A 875 12.80 7.23 0.58
CA CYS A 875 11.41 7.67 0.63
C CYS A 875 11.30 9.06 -0.05
N PRO A 876 10.51 9.21 -1.13
CA PRO A 876 10.45 10.41 -1.96
C PRO A 876 9.74 11.56 -1.26
N ILE A 877 9.12 11.29 -0.10
CA ILE A 877 8.53 12.25 0.81
C ILE A 877 9.34 12.32 2.11
N SER A 878 10.67 12.18 2.06
CA SER A 878 11.51 12.39 3.24
C SER A 878 11.88 13.87 3.33
N PHE A 879 11.32 14.56 4.32
CA PHE A 879 11.65 15.97 4.54
C PHE A 879 11.97 16.19 6.00
N LYS A 880 13.02 16.98 6.23
CA LYS A 880 13.42 17.46 7.55
C LYS A 880 13.50 18.98 7.47
N PHE A 881 12.48 19.64 7.99
CA PHE A 881 12.44 21.09 8.08
C PHE A 881 12.72 21.50 9.51
N LYS A 882 13.73 22.35 9.70
CA LYS A 882 13.94 23.03 10.98
C LYS A 882 13.69 24.52 10.78
N VAL A 883 12.58 25.03 11.31
CA VAL A 883 12.23 26.45 11.31
C VAL A 883 12.14 26.92 12.75
N GLN A 884 13.18 27.60 13.22
CA GLN A 884 13.35 28.29 14.51
C GLN A 884 12.99 27.49 15.80
N PHE A 885 11.75 27.03 15.96
CA PHE A 885 11.22 26.24 17.09
C PHE A 885 10.41 25.01 16.65
N VAL A 886 10.34 24.74 15.35
CA VAL A 886 9.59 23.63 14.75
C VAL A 886 10.55 22.76 13.95
N LYS A 887 10.70 21.51 14.37
CA LYS A 887 11.28 20.43 13.59
C LYS A 887 10.15 19.61 13.00
N ILE A 888 10.04 19.60 11.68
CA ILE A 888 9.09 18.75 10.96
C ILE A 888 9.89 17.68 10.26
N ASN A 889 9.71 16.44 10.69
CA ASN A 889 10.27 15.26 10.04
C ASN A 889 9.12 14.47 9.44
N GLY A 890 9.11 14.27 8.13
CA GLY A 890 8.11 13.45 7.45
C GLY A 890 8.80 12.40 6.60
N ASP A 891 8.24 11.20 6.57
CA ASP A 891 8.54 10.16 5.60
C ASP A 891 7.27 9.38 5.23
N CYS A 892 7.46 8.30 4.49
CA CYS A 892 6.41 7.47 3.92
C CYS A 892 5.68 6.64 4.99
N GLY A 893 6.24 6.50 6.20
CA GLY A 893 5.72 5.72 7.32
C GLY A 893 5.37 6.54 8.56
N LYS A 894 5.95 7.74 8.75
CA LYS A 894 5.71 8.61 9.91
C LYS A 894 5.76 10.09 9.56
N PHE A 895 5.00 10.87 10.31
CA PHE A 895 5.05 12.32 10.28
C PHE A 895 5.16 12.83 11.71
N GLU A 896 6.23 13.57 11.97
CA GLU A 896 6.65 14.07 13.27
C GLU A 896 6.78 15.59 13.20
N VAL A 897 6.13 16.27 14.13
CA VAL A 897 6.35 17.69 14.39
C VAL A 897 6.82 17.79 15.84
N GLU A 898 8.08 18.13 16.01
CA GLU A 898 8.70 18.42 17.29
C GLU A 898 8.79 19.93 17.44
N LEU A 899 8.09 20.48 18.43
CA LEU A 899 8.23 21.89 18.79
C LEU A 899 9.28 22.00 19.92
N GLU A 900 10.49 22.44 19.57
CA GLU A 900 11.56 22.69 20.54
C GLU A 900 11.37 24.06 21.19
N PHE A 901 10.95 24.06 22.46
CA PHE A 901 10.97 25.25 23.32
C PHE A 901 11.81 24.98 24.57
N GLU A 902 12.58 25.96 25.05
CA GLU A 902 13.15 25.90 26.39
C GLU A 902 12.03 25.64 27.43
N GLY A 903 12.09 24.49 28.10
CA GLY A 903 11.15 24.10 29.15
C GLY A 903 9.80 23.53 28.69
N LEU A 904 9.50 23.36 27.39
CA LEU A 904 8.28 22.68 26.93
C LEU A 904 8.56 21.90 25.65
N VAL A 905 8.46 20.58 25.69
CA VAL A 905 8.54 19.74 24.49
C VAL A 905 7.12 19.36 24.10
N LEU A 906 6.71 19.78 22.89
CA LEU A 906 5.43 19.42 22.30
C LEU A 906 5.72 18.50 21.12
N ASN A 907 5.76 17.20 21.42
CA ASN A 907 6.02 16.17 20.40
C ASN A 907 4.68 15.68 19.86
N LEU A 908 4.48 15.92 18.56
CA LEU A 908 3.33 15.46 17.83
C LEU A 908 3.80 14.42 16.81
N GLU A 909 3.72 13.17 17.20
CA GLU A 909 4.07 12.03 16.37
C GLU A 909 2.78 11.42 15.82
N ARG A 910 2.65 11.38 14.50
CA ARG A 910 1.68 10.52 13.82
C ARG A 910 2.45 9.34 13.25
N ASP A 911 2.46 8.27 14.02
CA ASP A 911 2.82 6.97 13.49
C ASP A 911 1.64 6.52 12.61
N PHE A 912 1.86 6.57 11.30
CA PHE A 912 0.86 6.11 10.36
C PHE A 912 0.68 4.61 10.63
N VAL A 913 1.74 3.79 10.64
CA VAL A 913 1.72 2.33 10.80
C VAL A 913 0.90 1.86 12.00
N GLN A 914 1.07 2.48 13.17
CA GLN A 914 0.34 2.11 14.39
C GLN A 914 -1.01 2.81 14.55
N LYS A 915 -1.38 3.70 13.62
CA LYS A 915 -2.53 4.63 13.71
C LYS A 915 -2.55 5.44 15.01
N LYS A 916 -1.40 5.63 15.64
CA LYS A 916 -1.26 6.33 16.90
C LYS A 916 -0.86 7.77 16.62
N SER A 917 -1.65 8.67 17.18
CA SER A 917 -1.22 10.04 17.39
C SER A 917 -0.72 10.12 18.82
N THR A 918 0.58 10.31 18.99
CA THR A 918 1.16 10.62 20.29
C THR A 918 1.24 12.14 20.37
N ILE A 919 0.58 12.70 21.38
CA ILE A 919 0.72 14.10 21.76
C ILE A 919 1.37 14.10 23.13
N ALA A 920 2.67 14.42 23.19
CA ALA A 920 3.37 14.58 24.44
C ALA A 920 3.37 16.06 24.84
N PHE A 921 2.93 16.34 26.07
CA PHE A 921 3.02 17.64 26.71
C PHE A 921 3.83 17.47 28.00
N GLY A 922 4.94 18.16 28.15
CA GLY A 922 5.73 18.08 29.38
C GLY A 922 6.74 19.21 29.52
N ALA A 923 6.99 19.59 30.77
CA ALA A 923 8.09 20.49 31.11
C ALA A 923 9.41 19.78 30.75
N GLY A 924 10.11 20.29 29.74
CA GLY A 924 11.43 19.79 29.37
C GLY A 924 12.44 20.20 30.43
N ILE A 925 12.63 19.36 31.45
CA ILE A 925 13.78 19.44 32.35
C ILE A 925 14.55 18.13 32.19
N SER A 926 15.67 18.15 31.46
CA SER A 926 16.73 17.19 31.71
C SER A 926 17.35 17.57 33.06
N LEU A 927 16.81 16.98 34.14
CA LEU A 927 17.49 16.98 35.43
C LEU A 927 18.61 15.95 35.31
N ASP A 928 19.80 16.42 34.93
CA ASP A 928 21.01 15.63 35.09
C ASP A 928 21.34 15.59 36.59
N LEU A 929 20.85 14.54 37.25
CA LEU A 929 21.08 14.27 38.67
C LEU A 929 22.36 13.47 38.86
N GLN A 930 23.47 13.95 38.32
CA GLN A 930 24.82 13.55 38.73
C GLN A 930 25.76 14.75 38.67
N ASN A 931 25.58 15.68 39.61
CA ASN A 931 26.63 16.22 40.49
C ASN A 931 26.09 17.49 41.16
N LYS A 932 25.69 17.37 42.42
CA LYS A 932 25.64 18.55 43.29
C LYS A 932 27.08 19.06 43.46
N VAL A 933 27.23 20.37 43.60
CA VAL A 933 27.75 21.05 44.80
C VAL A 933 28.26 22.45 44.38
N ASP A 934 27.88 23.44 45.18
CA ASP A 934 28.39 24.82 45.30
C ASP A 934 27.88 25.90 44.33
N ASP A 935 26.74 26.48 44.73
CA ASP A 935 26.58 27.88 45.19
C ASP A 935 27.32 29.04 44.47
N ILE A 936 26.63 30.20 44.44
CA ILE A 936 27.12 31.58 44.19
C ILE A 936 27.26 31.99 42.70
N SER A 937 26.30 32.71 42.10
CA SER A 937 26.00 34.16 42.14
C SER A 937 26.80 35.06 41.17
N GLN A 938 26.12 36.10 40.67
CA GLN A 938 26.61 37.39 40.14
C GLN A 938 27.08 37.52 38.67
N ASN A 939 26.50 38.55 38.03
CA ASN A 939 27.09 39.50 37.06
C ASN A 939 27.51 39.03 35.65
N VAL A 940 26.70 39.48 34.67
CA VAL A 940 27.01 40.08 33.35
C VAL A 940 28.50 40.11 32.89
N ILE A 941 28.78 39.74 31.60
CA ILE A 941 29.36 40.56 30.50
C ILE A 941 29.94 39.68 29.34
N VAL A 942 29.59 40.06 28.10
CA VAL A 942 30.09 39.59 26.78
C VAL A 942 31.39 40.35 26.40
N PRO A 943 32.47 39.71 25.88
CA PRO A 943 32.97 39.94 24.47
C PRO A 943 33.84 38.79 23.89
N GLY A 944 34.21 38.62 22.60
CA GLY A 944 34.05 39.33 21.33
C GLY A 944 35.02 38.76 20.23
N LYS A 945 34.65 38.94 18.93
CA LYS A 945 35.46 38.86 17.66
C LYS A 945 36.11 37.51 17.28
N VAL A 946 36.03 37.04 16.02
CA VAL A 946 36.72 37.55 14.81
C VAL A 946 35.89 37.33 13.52
N VAL A 947 36.02 38.28 12.59
CA VAL A 947 35.53 38.32 11.20
C VAL A 947 36.64 37.82 10.27
N GLU A 948 36.34 37.05 9.21
CA GLU A 948 36.78 37.35 7.83
C GLU A 948 36.12 36.44 6.76
N LEU A 949 35.75 37.10 5.67
CA LEU A 949 35.13 36.62 4.43
C LEU A 949 36.20 36.26 3.40
N VAL A 950 35.83 35.41 2.42
CA VAL A 950 36.36 35.52 1.05
C VAL A 950 35.19 35.80 0.11
N GLU A 951 35.28 36.92 -0.60
CA GLU A 951 34.36 37.41 -1.63
C GLU A 951 34.56 36.72 -2.98
N PHE A 952 33.47 36.55 -3.73
CA PHE A 952 33.49 36.73 -5.19
C PHE A 952 32.38 37.73 -5.58
N GLY A 953 32.84 38.90 -6.04
CA GLY A 953 32.19 39.87 -6.93
C GLY A 953 30.66 40.00 -6.96
N GLY A 954 30.14 40.99 -6.21
CA GLY A 954 29.26 42.03 -6.76
C GLY A 954 27.98 41.62 -7.52
N GLY A 955 27.09 40.90 -6.85
CA GLY A 955 25.69 40.72 -7.26
C GLY A 955 24.95 39.92 -6.19
N GLY A 956 23.98 40.54 -5.50
CA GLY A 956 23.29 39.90 -4.39
C GLY A 956 22.55 38.64 -4.84
N VAL A 957 23.02 37.46 -4.46
CA VAL A 957 22.30 36.19 -4.65
C VAL A 957 21.37 35.98 -3.46
N GLY A 958 20.08 36.27 -3.65
CA GLY A 958 19.02 35.99 -2.69
C GLY A 958 18.40 34.62 -2.94
N VAL A 959 18.61 33.66 -2.04
CA VAL A 959 17.91 32.36 -2.06
C VAL A 959 16.82 32.36 -0.99
N LYS A 960 15.55 32.20 -1.39
CA LYS A 960 14.39 32.08 -0.50
C LYS A 960 13.74 30.72 -0.69
N ALA A 961 13.66 29.90 0.36
CA ALA A 961 12.92 28.65 0.36
C ALA A 961 11.68 28.77 1.24
N GLN A 962 10.52 28.40 0.72
CA GLN A 962 9.22 28.46 1.41
C GLN A 962 8.49 27.13 1.23
N GLY A 963 7.97 26.56 2.32
CA GLY A 963 7.03 25.46 2.22
C GLY A 963 5.71 25.95 1.62
N PHE A 964 5.08 25.16 0.76
CA PHE A 964 3.75 25.47 0.25
C PHE A 964 2.81 24.27 0.45
N ILE A 965 1.54 24.57 0.63
CA ILE A 965 0.45 23.59 0.59
C ILE A 965 -0.58 24.20 -0.37
N GLU A 966 -0.67 23.64 -1.56
CA GLU A 966 -1.76 23.91 -2.48
C GLU A 966 -2.92 22.99 -2.14
N ILE A 967 -4.12 23.55 -2.23
CA ILE A 967 -5.34 22.92 -1.79
C ILE A 967 -6.32 23.06 -2.93
N ASP A 968 -6.82 21.93 -3.43
CA ASP A 968 -7.89 21.85 -4.43
C ASP A 968 -9.17 21.34 -3.76
N SER A 969 -10.16 20.91 -4.57
CA SER A 969 -11.51 20.61 -4.07
C SER A 969 -11.56 19.51 -3.08
N ASP A 970 -10.55 18.66 -3.11
CA ASP A 970 -10.58 17.36 -2.47
C ASP A 970 -9.62 17.32 -1.28
N GLY A 971 -9.01 18.47 -0.95
CA GLY A 971 -8.04 18.63 0.12
C GLY A 971 -6.72 19.16 -0.44
N VAL A 972 -5.61 18.81 0.20
CA VAL A 972 -4.27 19.20 -0.28
C VAL A 972 -4.08 18.67 -1.71
N SER A 973 -4.05 19.58 -2.69
CA SER A 973 -3.79 19.28 -4.10
C SER A 973 -2.33 18.99 -4.35
N ASP A 974 -1.47 19.64 -3.58
CA ASP A 974 -0.02 19.58 -3.69
C ASP A 974 0.60 20.20 -2.45
N PHE A 975 1.80 19.80 -2.07
CA PHE A 975 2.54 20.46 -1.00
C PHE A 975 4.00 20.20 -1.24
N GLY A 976 4.87 21.10 -0.81
CA GLY A 976 6.29 20.94 -1.06
C GLY A 976 7.08 22.21 -0.85
N LEU A 977 8.18 22.36 -1.57
CA LEU A 977 9.12 23.47 -1.41
C LEU A 977 9.10 24.37 -2.63
N ARG A 978 8.95 25.68 -2.42
CA ARG A 978 9.23 26.69 -3.43
C ARG A 978 10.55 27.37 -3.08
N GLY A 979 11.54 27.22 -3.95
CA GLY A 979 12.79 27.97 -3.92
C GLY A 979 12.75 29.12 -4.92
N GLU A 980 13.16 30.31 -4.53
CA GLU A 980 13.43 31.44 -5.42
C GLU A 980 14.91 31.77 -5.27
N ALA A 981 15.67 31.67 -6.35
CA ALA A 981 17.01 32.21 -6.46
C ALA A 981 16.94 33.49 -7.29
N SER A 982 17.29 34.63 -6.70
CA SER A 982 17.37 35.92 -7.36
C SER A 982 18.82 36.38 -7.40
N VAL A 983 19.30 36.84 -8.53
CA VAL A 983 20.55 37.61 -8.62
C VAL A 983 20.15 39.06 -8.89
N GLU A 984 20.49 39.98 -7.98
CA GLU A 984 20.37 41.41 -8.22
C GLU A 984 21.28 41.79 -9.40
N GLY A 985 20.67 42.21 -10.51
CA GLY A 985 21.38 42.67 -11.68
C GLY A 985 21.86 44.09 -11.47
N VAL A 986 23.15 44.27 -11.18
CA VAL A 986 23.76 45.62 -11.07
C VAL A 986 23.82 46.34 -12.44
N PHE A 987 23.43 45.72 -13.56
CA PHE A 987 23.52 46.33 -14.90
C PHE A 987 22.40 45.99 -15.90
N THR A 988 21.17 45.72 -15.47
CA THR A 988 20.06 45.54 -16.43
C THR A 988 18.80 46.31 -16.04
N ASP A 989 18.38 47.23 -16.91
CA ASP A 989 17.18 48.08 -16.80
C ASP A 989 15.85 47.29 -16.76
N LYS A 990 15.91 45.95 -16.73
CA LYS A 990 14.77 45.02 -16.82
C LYS A 990 14.47 44.25 -15.51
N GLY A 991 15.13 44.58 -14.40
CA GLY A 991 14.89 44.00 -13.06
C GLY A 991 15.68 42.73 -12.75
N ASP A 992 15.59 42.25 -11.50
CA ASP A 992 16.37 41.12 -10.95
C ASP A 992 16.25 39.82 -11.76
N LEU A 993 17.36 39.09 -11.87
CA LEU A 993 17.42 37.79 -12.53
C LEU A 993 16.89 36.71 -11.57
N LYS A 994 15.59 36.37 -11.71
CA LYS A 994 14.92 35.42 -10.81
C LYS A 994 14.65 34.07 -11.47
N ILE A 995 15.04 33.00 -10.78
CA ILE A 995 14.70 31.61 -11.07
C ILE A 995 13.87 31.11 -9.90
N SER A 996 12.61 30.78 -10.15
CA SER A 996 11.74 30.18 -9.13
C SER A 996 11.52 28.71 -9.46
N GLY A 997 11.83 27.82 -8.52
CA GLY A 997 11.55 26.39 -8.57
C GLY A 997 10.48 26.04 -7.56
N LYS A 998 9.47 25.28 -7.98
CA LYS A 998 8.46 24.67 -7.11
C LYS A 998 8.63 23.16 -7.21
N MET A 999 9.00 22.52 -6.11
CA MET A 999 9.01 21.08 -5.97
C MET A 999 7.76 20.68 -5.18
N GLY A 1000 6.74 20.21 -5.89
CA GLY A 1000 5.51 19.69 -5.30
C GLY A 1000 5.50 18.18 -5.21
N VAL A 1001 5.07 17.66 -4.06
CA VAL A 1001 4.88 16.23 -3.82
C VAL A 1001 3.92 15.64 -4.87
N ASN A 1002 2.89 16.38 -5.29
CA ASN A 1002 1.93 15.98 -6.33
C ASN A 1002 2.22 16.56 -7.71
N SER A 1003 2.83 17.75 -7.81
CA SER A 1003 3.07 18.40 -9.12
C SER A 1003 4.44 18.11 -9.75
N GLY A 1004 5.36 17.48 -9.03
CA GLY A 1004 6.77 17.37 -9.46
C GLY A 1004 7.51 18.71 -9.37
N VAL A 1005 8.71 18.77 -9.95
CA VAL A 1005 9.52 19.99 -10.00
C VAL A 1005 9.12 20.83 -11.23
N ASP A 1006 8.71 22.06 -10.96
CA ASP A 1006 8.40 23.09 -11.94
C ASP A 1006 9.39 24.24 -11.77
N ILE A 1007 10.16 24.57 -12.80
CA ILE A 1007 11.15 25.64 -12.77
C ILE A 1007 10.67 26.74 -13.70
N THR A 1008 10.23 27.85 -13.11
CA THR A 1008 9.74 29.02 -13.84
C THR A 1008 10.80 30.13 -13.79
N PRO A 1009 11.43 30.47 -14.93
CA PRO A 1009 12.31 31.63 -15.03
C PRO A 1009 11.50 32.92 -15.13
N SER A 1010 12.05 34.04 -14.64
CA SER A 1010 11.39 35.35 -14.67
C SER A 1010 11.23 35.93 -16.09
N PRO A 1011 10.32 36.90 -16.30
CA PRO A 1011 10.16 37.62 -17.57
C PRO A 1011 11.45 38.30 -18.07
N ALA A 1012 12.38 38.64 -17.20
CA ALA A 1012 13.69 39.17 -17.56
C ALA A 1012 14.56 38.12 -18.29
N VAL A 1013 14.48 36.85 -17.88
CA VAL A 1013 15.15 35.70 -18.53
C VAL A 1013 14.49 35.34 -19.86
N GLN A 1014 13.15 35.41 -19.94
CA GLN A 1014 12.43 35.29 -21.22
C GLN A 1014 12.73 36.45 -22.18
N GLY A 1015 12.98 37.65 -21.65
CA GLY A 1015 13.41 38.82 -22.43
C GLY A 1015 14.84 38.70 -22.97
N ILE A 1016 15.77 38.08 -22.23
CA ILE A 1016 17.14 37.81 -22.69
C ILE A 1016 17.14 36.79 -23.84
N GLY A 1017 16.28 35.76 -23.79
CA GLY A 1017 16.10 34.80 -24.89
C GLY A 1017 15.64 35.42 -26.21
N ASN A 1018 14.80 36.45 -26.16
CA ASN A 1018 14.38 37.18 -27.36
C ASN A 1018 15.43 38.21 -27.82
N THR A 1019 16.23 38.77 -26.92
CA THR A 1019 17.29 39.74 -27.26
C THR A 1019 18.54 39.06 -27.85
N LEU A 1020 18.81 37.80 -27.46
CA LEU A 1020 19.87 36.97 -28.05
C LEU A 1020 19.53 36.52 -29.49
N ASN A 1021 18.25 36.36 -29.83
CA ASN A 1021 17.82 36.08 -31.20
C ASN A 1021 17.94 37.31 -32.13
N ASP A 1022 17.73 38.53 -31.64
CA ASP A 1022 17.92 39.76 -32.43
C ASP A 1022 19.41 40.17 -32.57
N ALA A 1023 20.28 39.73 -31.65
CA ALA A 1023 21.73 39.91 -31.76
C ALA A 1023 22.40 38.88 -32.68
N PHE A 1024 21.76 37.73 -32.94
CA PHE A 1024 22.20 36.74 -33.94
C PHE A 1024 21.70 37.05 -35.36
N LEU A 1025 20.86 38.07 -35.53
CA LEU A 1025 20.34 38.53 -36.83
C LEU A 1025 20.79 39.96 -37.21
N ARG A 1026 21.89 40.46 -36.63
CA ARG A 1026 22.60 41.66 -37.08
C ARG A 1026 24.10 41.42 -37.23
#